data_AF-A0A9W7M043-F1
#
_entry.id   AF-A0A9W7M043-F1
#
_cell.length_a   1.000
_cell.length_b   1.000
_cell.length_c   1.000
_cell.angle_alpha   90.00
_cell.angle_beta   90.00
_cell.angle_gamma   90.00
#
_symmetry.space_group_name_H-M   'P 1'
#
loop_
_entity.id
_entity.type
_entity.pdbx_description
1 polymer ?
#
loop_
_entity_poly.entity_id
_entity_poly.type
_entity_poly.pdbx_seq_one_letter_code
_entity_poly.pdbx_strand_id
1 'polypeptide(L)'
;MHRVPSAGNNSNSSRPRKEKRLTYVLNDSDDTKHSAGINCLAVLKSSVSDVRNYLFTGGRDGMLKRWALGEDAATCSATFESHVDWVNDTVIAGENTLVSCSSDTTLKTWNCLSDGTCTRTLRQHSDYVTCLAAAEKNRNVVASGGLGGEVFVWDIEAAVAPLSKSSDVMEVDCSNGINGSANSLPISSLRTISSNNSLTAHTTQCHGYVPIAAKGHKESVYALSMNDSGSLLVSGGTEKVVRVWDPRTGSKTMKLRGHTDNVRALLLDATGRYCLSGSSDSMIRLWDLGQQRCVHSYAVHTDSVWALASTPTFTHVYSGGRDLSLYLTDLTTRESLLLCTKEHPILQLALHDDSIWVATTDSSVHRWPAEGRNPQKIFQKGGSFLAGNLSFSRARISLEGSTPAAVYEEPIFSIPGTPAIVQHEILNNKRHVLTKDTAGSVKLWEITRGVVIEDYGQVLFDEKKEQLFEMVSIPAWFTVDTRLGSLSVHLDTPQCFSAEMYSADLNITGKPEDDKVNLARETLKGMLAHWMTKRRQRHGSQASANGDVLSGKDSTAKSLAHSRMEVDGNAENDSVVHPPFEFSSGSPPSIITEGSQGGPWRKKFTELDGTEDEKDFPWWVLDCVLSNRIPPRENAKCSFYIHPCEGTSVQILTQGKLSAPRILRIHKVVNYVIEKMVLDKPIDTANTDGSFAPGLGGQLQHSAIGDGSFRSGLKHRSKLRPSVEILCNNQVLSPDMSLATVRAYVWKKPEDLVLNYRVIQGK
;
A
#
# COMPACT_ATOMS: atom_id res chain seq x y z
N MET A 1 -15.66 -5.27 -8.13
CA MET A 1 -14.95 -3.99 -8.00
C MET A 1 -15.98 -2.88 -8.08
N HIS A 2 -16.34 -2.27 -6.94
CA HIS A 2 -17.14 -1.04 -6.96
C HIS A 2 -16.22 0.12 -7.28
N ARG A 3 -16.68 0.98 -8.19
CA ARG A 3 -15.99 2.17 -8.70
C ARG A 3 -15.69 3.11 -7.53
N VAL A 4 -14.42 3.31 -7.18
CA VAL A 4 -14.03 4.48 -6.39
C VAL A 4 -14.21 5.70 -7.31
N PRO A 5 -14.82 6.82 -6.85
CA PRO A 5 -15.04 7.97 -7.71
C PRO A 5 -13.69 8.51 -8.19
N SER A 6 -13.48 8.49 -9.50
CA SER A 6 -12.41 9.27 -10.15
C SER A 6 -12.64 10.73 -9.80
N ALA A 7 -11.64 11.36 -9.17
CA ALA A 7 -11.66 12.78 -8.89
C ALA A 7 -11.68 13.54 -10.23
N GLY A 8 -12.85 14.05 -10.60
CA GLY A 8 -13.03 14.87 -11.79
C GLY A 8 -12.06 16.06 -11.79
N ASN A 9 -11.30 16.17 -12.88
CA ASN A 9 -10.39 17.27 -13.15
C ASN A 9 -11.21 18.54 -13.43
N ASN A 10 -11.59 19.27 -12.38
CA ASN A 10 -12.07 20.64 -12.54
C ASN A 10 -10.86 21.56 -12.74
N SER A 11 -10.56 21.87 -14.00
CA SER A 11 -9.65 22.93 -14.41
C SER A 11 -10.23 24.29 -14.01
N ASN A 12 -9.82 24.79 -12.84
CA ASN A 12 -9.65 26.21 -12.46
C ASN A 12 -9.79 26.43 -10.94
N SER A 13 -8.99 25.69 -10.15
CA SER A 13 -8.62 26.16 -8.82
C SER A 13 -7.16 25.79 -8.55
N SER A 14 -6.33 26.75 -8.18
CA SER A 14 -4.98 26.52 -7.65
C SER A 14 -5.07 25.86 -6.27
N ARG A 15 -5.50 24.60 -6.24
CA ARG A 15 -5.32 23.75 -5.06
C ARG A 15 -3.81 23.54 -4.90
N PRO A 16 -3.24 23.71 -3.70
CA PRO A 16 -1.85 23.32 -3.46
C PRO A 16 -1.69 21.85 -3.89
N ARG A 17 -0.63 21.55 -4.65
CA ARG A 17 -0.29 20.16 -4.99
C ARG A 17 -0.32 19.36 -3.70
N LYS A 18 -1.23 18.39 -3.58
CA LYS A 18 -1.31 17.51 -2.42
C LYS A 18 0.06 16.82 -2.30
N GLU A 19 0.73 17.01 -1.18
CA GLU A 19 2.02 16.37 -0.93
C GLU A 19 1.89 14.85 -1.03
N LYS A 20 2.96 14.20 -1.45
CA LYS A 20 2.98 12.75 -1.65
C LYS A 20 2.94 12.05 -0.29
N ARG A 21 2.11 11.01 -0.21
CA ARG A 21 1.89 10.18 0.99
C ARG A 21 3.01 9.14 1.13
N LEU A 22 3.40 8.84 2.35
CA LEU A 22 4.20 7.65 2.68
C LEU A 22 3.29 6.61 3.36
N THR A 23 3.35 5.37 2.89
CA THR A 23 2.62 4.23 3.48
C THR A 23 3.62 3.15 3.86
N TYR A 24 3.39 2.46 4.98
CA TYR A 24 4.09 1.23 5.30
C TYR A 24 3.09 0.11 5.60
N VAL A 25 3.35 -1.08 5.07
CA VAL A 25 2.50 -2.27 5.20
C VAL A 25 3.13 -3.19 6.22
N LEU A 26 2.38 -3.48 7.28
CA LEU A 26 2.78 -4.36 8.36
C LEU A 26 2.34 -5.79 8.03
N ASN A 27 3.31 -6.70 8.01
CA ASN A 27 3.07 -8.11 7.80
C ASN A 27 3.20 -8.85 9.12
N ASP A 28 2.11 -9.47 9.55
CA ASP A 28 2.02 -10.33 10.74
C ASP A 28 2.63 -11.72 10.48
N SER A 29 2.67 -12.09 9.20
CA SER A 29 2.73 -13.47 8.76
C SER A 29 4.00 -13.80 8.02
N ASP A 30 4.24 -15.11 7.93
CA ASP A 30 5.17 -15.73 7.01
C ASP A 30 5.05 -15.12 5.61
N ASP A 31 6.06 -14.34 5.23
CA ASP A 31 6.13 -13.61 3.96
C ASP A 31 6.21 -14.55 2.74
N THR A 32 6.31 -15.87 2.96
CA THR A 32 6.22 -16.86 1.89
C THR A 32 4.79 -17.14 1.43
N LYS A 33 3.77 -16.75 2.19
CA LYS A 33 2.35 -17.00 1.88
C LYS A 33 1.63 -15.75 1.42
N HIS A 34 0.59 -15.92 0.61
CA HIS A 34 -0.30 -14.81 0.26
C HIS A 34 -1.18 -14.43 1.44
N SER A 35 -1.46 -13.14 1.62
CA SER A 35 -2.35 -12.62 2.67
C SER A 35 -3.70 -12.15 2.15
N ALA A 36 -3.99 -12.35 0.85
CA ALA A 36 -5.26 -12.01 0.23
C ALA A 36 -5.55 -12.92 -0.97
N GLY A 37 -6.78 -12.83 -1.50
CA GLY A 37 -7.23 -13.64 -2.64
C GLY A 37 -6.31 -13.59 -3.86
N ILE A 38 -6.24 -14.69 -4.60
CA ILE A 38 -5.33 -14.86 -5.73
C ILE A 38 -6.08 -14.63 -7.04
N ASN A 39 -5.68 -13.60 -7.78
CA ASN A 39 -6.38 -13.21 -9.02
C ASN A 39 -5.88 -13.98 -10.25
N CYS A 40 -4.60 -14.35 -10.29
CA CYS A 40 -4.00 -14.92 -11.50
C CYS A 40 -2.96 -16.02 -11.22
N LEU A 41 -2.80 -16.88 -12.21
CA LEU A 41 -1.94 -18.05 -12.20
C LEU A 41 -1.19 -18.13 -13.53
N ALA A 42 0.11 -18.44 -13.51
CA ALA A 42 0.86 -18.82 -14.70
C ALA A 42 1.80 -19.99 -14.39
N VAL A 43 1.95 -20.92 -15.33
CA VAL A 43 2.76 -22.12 -15.15
C VAL A 43 3.91 -22.10 -16.12
N LEU A 44 5.14 -22.15 -15.61
CA LEU A 44 6.35 -22.32 -16.41
C LEU A 44 6.71 -23.80 -16.43
N LYS A 45 6.58 -24.42 -17.60
CA LYS A 45 7.01 -25.80 -17.84
C LYS A 45 8.45 -25.80 -18.35
N SER A 46 9.31 -26.58 -17.72
CA SER A 46 10.62 -26.86 -18.31
C SER A 46 10.48 -27.88 -19.44
N SER A 47 11.12 -27.62 -20.58
CA SER A 47 11.26 -28.58 -21.69
C SER A 47 12.38 -29.59 -21.46
N VAL A 48 13.24 -29.37 -20.46
CA VAL A 48 14.39 -30.22 -20.12
C VAL A 48 14.10 -30.97 -18.83
N SER A 49 14.34 -32.29 -18.83
CA SER A 49 14.00 -33.27 -17.80
C SER A 49 14.59 -33.02 -16.40
N ASP A 50 15.45 -32.00 -16.23
CA ASP A 50 16.17 -31.69 -14.99
C ASP A 50 15.78 -30.36 -14.31
N VAL A 51 14.90 -29.53 -14.91
CA VAL A 51 14.49 -28.26 -14.31
C VAL A 51 13.08 -28.35 -13.75
N ARG A 52 12.92 -27.95 -12.48
CA ARG A 52 11.65 -27.92 -11.74
C ARG A 52 10.60 -27.07 -12.47
N ASN A 53 9.36 -27.52 -12.49
CA ASN A 53 8.23 -26.71 -12.93
C ASN A 53 7.94 -25.61 -11.90
N TYR A 54 7.55 -24.43 -12.35
CA TYR A 54 7.22 -23.32 -11.47
C TYR A 54 5.77 -22.87 -11.68
N LEU A 55 5.06 -22.65 -10.57
CA LEU A 55 3.78 -21.95 -10.55
C LEU A 55 4.00 -20.52 -10.07
N PHE A 56 3.48 -19.56 -10.82
CA PHE A 56 3.42 -18.15 -10.44
C PHE A 56 2.00 -17.82 -10.01
N THR A 57 1.87 -17.16 -8.86
CA THR A 57 0.59 -16.73 -8.29
C THR A 57 0.63 -15.23 -8.06
N GLY A 58 -0.38 -14.50 -8.55
CA GLY A 58 -0.54 -13.05 -8.31
C GLY A 58 -1.69 -12.78 -7.35
N GLY A 59 -1.37 -12.12 -6.23
CA GLY A 59 -2.30 -11.87 -5.14
C GLY A 59 -2.88 -10.45 -5.13
N ARG A 60 -4.02 -10.33 -4.45
CA ARG A 60 -4.60 -9.04 -4.03
C ARG A 60 -3.81 -8.37 -2.91
N ASP A 61 -2.78 -9.03 -2.40
CA ASP A 61 -1.78 -8.46 -1.49
C ASP A 61 -0.74 -7.59 -2.20
N GLY A 62 -0.83 -7.49 -3.54
CA GLY A 62 0.10 -6.76 -4.39
C GLY A 62 1.42 -7.50 -4.63
N MET A 63 1.47 -8.79 -4.31
CA MET A 63 2.65 -9.63 -4.47
C MET A 63 2.47 -10.65 -5.59
N LEU A 64 3.57 -11.00 -6.23
CA LEU A 64 3.71 -12.18 -7.06
C LEU A 64 4.59 -13.19 -6.33
N LYS A 65 4.25 -14.47 -6.37
CA LYS A 65 5.05 -15.53 -5.74
C LYS A 65 5.34 -16.64 -6.74
N ARG A 66 6.56 -17.18 -6.67
CA ARG A 66 6.98 -18.35 -7.45
C ARG A 66 7.07 -19.56 -6.54
N TRP A 67 6.35 -20.62 -6.89
CA TRP A 67 6.34 -21.89 -6.19
C TRP A 67 7.08 -22.92 -7.03
N ALA A 68 8.11 -23.54 -6.44
CA ALA A 68 8.77 -24.69 -7.04
C ALA A 68 7.88 -25.92 -6.84
N LEU A 69 7.43 -26.53 -7.93
CA LEU A 69 6.55 -27.69 -7.91
C LEU A 69 7.39 -28.97 -7.84
N GLY A 70 7.17 -29.77 -6.80
CA GLY A 70 7.57 -31.18 -6.71
C GLY A 70 6.40 -32.11 -7.03
N GLU A 71 6.58 -33.42 -6.82
CA GLU A 71 5.51 -34.42 -7.04
C GLU A 71 4.30 -34.15 -6.12
N ASP A 72 4.54 -33.98 -4.81
CA ASP A 72 3.50 -33.76 -3.78
C ASP A 72 3.73 -32.52 -2.90
N ALA A 73 4.62 -31.62 -3.29
CA ALA A 73 4.93 -30.42 -2.52
C ALA A 73 5.12 -29.19 -3.41
N ALA A 74 4.78 -28.02 -2.88
CA ALA A 74 5.10 -26.74 -3.49
C ALA A 74 5.79 -25.86 -2.45
N THR A 75 7.01 -25.41 -2.74
CA THR A 75 7.76 -24.53 -1.85
C THR A 75 7.89 -23.14 -2.45
N CYS A 76 7.67 -22.11 -1.63
CA CYS A 76 7.87 -20.73 -2.07
C CYS A 76 9.36 -20.51 -2.35
N SER A 77 9.69 -20.20 -3.60
CA SER A 77 11.05 -20.00 -4.07
C SER A 77 11.44 -18.53 -4.11
N ALA A 78 10.51 -17.63 -4.46
CA ALA A 78 10.75 -16.19 -4.51
C ALA A 78 9.44 -15.40 -4.36
N THR A 79 9.53 -14.22 -3.75
CA THR A 79 8.46 -13.20 -3.71
C THR A 79 8.91 -12.00 -4.53
N PHE A 80 8.08 -11.59 -5.49
CA PHE A 80 8.30 -10.47 -6.39
C PHE A 80 7.47 -9.29 -5.87
N GLU A 81 8.15 -8.38 -5.17
CA GLU A 81 7.53 -7.22 -4.53
C GLU A 81 7.86 -5.94 -5.30
N SER A 82 6.85 -5.35 -5.95
CA SER A 82 7.02 -4.04 -6.61
C SER A 82 5.69 -3.36 -6.93
N HIS A 83 4.62 -4.13 -7.14
CA HIS A 83 3.27 -3.59 -7.30
C HIS A 83 2.78 -2.98 -5.98
N VAL A 84 2.07 -1.86 -6.09
CA VAL A 84 1.53 -1.12 -4.92
C VAL A 84 0.05 -1.42 -4.68
N ASP A 85 -0.55 -2.21 -5.56
CA ASP A 85 -1.97 -2.58 -5.56
C ASP A 85 -2.13 -4.01 -6.10
N TRP A 86 -3.37 -4.51 -6.15
CA TRP A 86 -3.70 -5.86 -6.59
C TRP A 86 -3.01 -6.23 -7.90
N VAL A 87 -2.38 -7.40 -7.95
CA VAL A 87 -1.92 -8.00 -9.20
C VAL A 87 -3.14 -8.66 -9.83
N ASN A 88 -3.55 -8.21 -11.01
CA ASN A 88 -4.80 -8.66 -11.65
C ASN A 88 -4.57 -9.82 -12.61
N ASP A 89 -3.47 -9.80 -13.36
CA ASP A 89 -3.15 -10.86 -14.31
C ASP A 89 -1.63 -11.02 -14.50
N THR A 90 -1.21 -12.20 -14.92
CA THR A 90 0.18 -12.50 -15.23
C THR A 90 0.30 -13.51 -16.36
N VAL A 91 1.25 -13.27 -17.25
CA VAL A 91 1.55 -14.15 -18.39
C VAL A 91 3.05 -14.31 -18.52
N ILE A 92 3.47 -15.46 -19.04
CA ILE A 92 4.86 -15.71 -19.39
C ILE A 92 5.03 -15.33 -20.86
N ALA A 93 5.99 -14.45 -21.12
CA ALA A 93 6.48 -14.08 -22.43
C ALA A 93 7.94 -14.55 -22.57
N GLY A 94 8.38 -14.88 -23.77
CA GLY A 94 9.73 -15.39 -23.98
C GLY A 94 9.92 -16.78 -23.39
N GLU A 95 11.16 -17.07 -23.03
CA GLU A 95 11.51 -18.26 -22.25
C GLU A 95 11.48 -17.98 -20.75
N ASN A 96 11.91 -16.78 -20.34
CA ASN A 96 12.17 -16.44 -18.94
C ASN A 96 11.60 -15.08 -18.52
N THR A 97 10.67 -14.47 -19.27
CA THR A 97 10.11 -13.17 -18.91
C THR A 97 8.69 -13.31 -18.39
N LEU A 98 8.48 -12.98 -17.12
CA LEU A 98 7.15 -12.86 -16.56
C LEU A 98 6.66 -11.43 -16.79
N VAL A 99 5.42 -11.27 -17.23
CA VAL A 99 4.75 -9.97 -17.31
C VAL A 99 3.55 -10.00 -16.37
N SER A 100 3.41 -8.96 -15.57
CA SER A 100 2.26 -8.78 -14.68
C SER A 100 1.60 -7.44 -14.88
N CYS A 101 0.31 -7.39 -14.58
CA CYS A 101 -0.47 -6.17 -14.59
C CYS A 101 -1.20 -5.95 -13.27
N SER A 102 -1.43 -4.69 -12.90
CA SER A 102 -1.98 -4.34 -11.59
C SER A 102 -2.98 -3.20 -11.64
N SER A 103 -3.77 -3.13 -10.57
CA SER A 103 -4.60 -1.98 -10.23
C SER A 103 -3.79 -0.71 -9.94
N ASP A 104 -2.46 -0.78 -9.82
CA ASP A 104 -1.59 0.41 -9.74
C ASP A 104 -1.36 1.13 -11.09
N THR A 105 -2.13 0.76 -12.12
CA THR A 105 -2.08 1.25 -13.51
C THR A 105 -0.79 0.91 -14.25
N THR A 106 0.03 -0.01 -13.74
CA THR A 106 1.30 -0.39 -14.37
C THR A 106 1.30 -1.82 -14.88
N LEU A 107 2.16 -2.05 -15.87
CA LEU A 107 2.69 -3.37 -16.17
C LEU A 107 4.11 -3.47 -15.68
N LYS A 108 4.50 -4.64 -15.17
CA LYS A 108 5.86 -4.92 -14.75
C LYS A 108 6.39 -6.16 -15.44
N THR A 109 7.66 -6.11 -15.83
CA THR A 109 8.38 -7.26 -16.36
C THR A 109 9.38 -7.76 -15.35
N TRP A 110 9.52 -9.08 -15.28
CA TRP A 110 10.35 -9.78 -14.31
C TRP A 110 11.08 -10.91 -15.01
N ASN A 111 12.22 -11.30 -14.46
CA ASN A 111 12.87 -12.54 -14.86
C ASN A 111 12.27 -13.69 -14.04
N CYS A 112 11.71 -14.69 -14.72
CA CYS A 112 11.07 -15.87 -14.11
C CYS A 112 11.99 -16.61 -13.13
N LEU A 113 13.31 -16.56 -13.33
CA LEU A 113 14.31 -17.29 -12.56
C LEU A 113 15.09 -16.39 -11.58
N SER A 114 14.86 -15.07 -11.57
CA SER A 114 15.52 -14.19 -10.60
C SER A 114 14.91 -14.30 -9.20
N ASP A 115 15.50 -13.54 -8.27
CA ASP A 115 15.17 -13.44 -6.85
C ASP A 115 14.03 -12.46 -6.54
N GLY A 116 13.28 -11.98 -7.54
CA GLY A 116 12.15 -11.06 -7.31
C GLY A 116 12.33 -9.66 -7.91
N THR A 117 13.49 -9.37 -8.49
CA THR A 117 13.82 -8.04 -9.01
C THR A 117 12.99 -7.65 -10.24
N CYS A 118 12.28 -6.52 -10.14
CA CYS A 118 11.52 -5.94 -11.26
C CYS A 118 12.49 -5.40 -12.32
N THR A 119 12.38 -5.89 -13.56
CA THR A 119 13.24 -5.48 -14.68
C THR A 119 12.79 -4.15 -15.29
N ARG A 120 11.48 -3.98 -15.54
CA ARG A 120 10.92 -2.76 -16.14
C ARG A 120 9.52 -2.49 -15.60
N THR A 121 9.17 -1.22 -15.44
CA THR A 121 7.80 -0.78 -15.17
C THR A 121 7.30 0.05 -16.35
N LEU A 122 6.18 -0.35 -16.95
CA LEU A 122 5.54 0.30 -18.11
C LEU A 122 4.28 1.04 -17.62
N ARG A 123 4.18 2.33 -17.94
CA ARG A 123 3.15 3.25 -17.38
C ARG A 123 2.34 3.91 -18.49
N GLN A 124 1.70 3.12 -19.34
CA GLN A 124 0.91 3.64 -20.47
C GLN A 124 -0.60 3.69 -20.18
N HIS A 125 -1.12 2.81 -19.33
CA HIS A 125 -2.54 2.79 -18.97
C HIS A 125 -2.88 3.94 -18.03
N SER A 126 -4.08 4.49 -18.22
CA SER A 126 -4.63 5.59 -17.44
C SER A 126 -5.44 5.14 -16.21
N ASP A 127 -5.81 3.86 -16.16
CA ASP A 127 -6.62 3.25 -15.10
C ASP A 127 -6.13 1.81 -14.84
N TYR A 128 -6.82 1.06 -13.99
CA TYR A 128 -6.42 -0.29 -13.57
C TYR A 128 -6.25 -1.20 -14.78
N VAL A 129 -5.11 -1.91 -14.82
CA VAL A 129 -4.85 -2.91 -15.86
C VAL A 129 -5.36 -4.26 -15.35
N THR A 130 -6.33 -4.84 -16.05
CA THR A 130 -7.15 -5.94 -15.53
C THR A 130 -6.81 -7.29 -16.11
N CYS A 131 -6.22 -7.34 -17.30
CA CYS A 131 -5.98 -8.57 -18.03
C CYS A 131 -4.80 -8.45 -19.00
N LEU A 132 -4.17 -9.58 -19.27
CA LEU A 132 -3.07 -9.78 -20.19
C LEU A 132 -3.39 -10.92 -21.17
N ALA A 133 -2.70 -10.93 -22.30
CA ALA A 133 -2.69 -12.07 -23.20
C ALA A 133 -1.32 -12.18 -23.87
N ALA A 134 -0.81 -13.39 -24.04
CA ALA A 134 0.49 -13.63 -24.70
C ALA A 134 0.32 -14.62 -25.84
N ALA A 135 1.15 -14.50 -26.87
CA ALA A 135 1.26 -15.48 -27.94
C ALA A 135 2.28 -16.56 -27.56
N GLU A 136 1.85 -17.82 -27.47
CA GLU A 136 2.71 -18.93 -27.03
C GLU A 136 3.89 -19.20 -28.00
N LYS A 137 3.66 -19.08 -29.32
CA LYS A 137 4.70 -19.29 -30.34
C LYS A 137 5.44 -17.99 -30.68
N ASN A 138 4.74 -16.86 -30.70
CA ASN A 138 5.37 -15.55 -30.91
C ASN A 138 5.70 -14.90 -29.56
N ARG A 139 6.77 -15.41 -28.95
CA ARG A 139 7.05 -15.25 -27.53
C ARG A 139 7.25 -13.81 -27.05
N ASN A 140 7.44 -12.83 -27.92
CA ASN A 140 7.70 -11.44 -27.53
C ASN A 140 6.45 -10.57 -27.48
N VAL A 141 5.32 -11.03 -28.01
CA VAL A 141 4.11 -10.21 -28.14
C VAL A 141 3.17 -10.47 -26.97
N VAL A 142 2.87 -9.41 -26.23
CA VAL A 142 1.92 -9.39 -25.12
C VAL A 142 0.89 -8.30 -25.34
N ALA A 143 -0.38 -8.56 -25.08
CA ALA A 143 -1.43 -7.56 -25.04
C ALA A 143 -1.87 -7.29 -23.60
N SER A 144 -2.37 -6.09 -23.36
CA SER A 144 -2.86 -5.66 -22.04
C SER A 144 -4.10 -4.82 -22.17
N GLY A 145 -5.05 -5.01 -21.26
CA GLY A 145 -6.35 -4.35 -21.26
C GLY A 145 -6.63 -3.70 -19.90
N GLY A 146 -7.28 -2.54 -19.93
CA GLY A 146 -7.56 -1.78 -18.71
C GLY A 146 -8.99 -1.28 -18.60
N LEU A 147 -9.32 -0.76 -17.41
CA LEU A 147 -10.64 -0.19 -17.11
C LEU A 147 -10.94 1.10 -17.90
N GLY A 148 -9.91 1.79 -18.37
CA GLY A 148 -10.04 2.96 -19.27
C GLY A 148 -10.52 2.60 -20.69
N GLY A 149 -10.72 1.31 -21.00
CA GLY A 149 -11.04 0.84 -22.35
C GLY A 149 -9.83 0.76 -23.29
N GLU A 150 -8.64 0.99 -22.74
CA GLU A 150 -7.38 0.94 -23.46
C GLU A 150 -6.95 -0.52 -23.66
N VAL A 151 -6.52 -0.84 -24.88
CA VAL A 151 -5.86 -2.11 -25.20
C VAL A 151 -4.55 -1.78 -25.91
N PHE A 152 -3.44 -2.21 -25.31
CA PHE A 152 -2.10 -2.02 -25.85
C PHE A 152 -1.48 -3.37 -26.19
N VAL A 153 -0.78 -3.44 -27.32
CA VAL A 153 0.04 -4.57 -27.75
C VAL A 153 1.50 -4.15 -27.65
N TRP A 154 2.26 -4.98 -26.95
CA TRP A 154 3.64 -4.79 -26.55
C TRP A 154 4.52 -5.83 -27.22
N ASP A 155 5.66 -5.37 -27.70
CA ASP A 155 6.84 -6.17 -27.99
C ASP A 155 7.74 -6.04 -26.75
N ILE A 156 7.77 -7.08 -25.94
CA ILE A 156 8.43 -7.07 -24.63
C ILE A 156 9.95 -6.98 -24.79
N GLU A 157 10.53 -7.62 -25.81
CA GLU A 157 11.96 -7.55 -26.06
C GLU A 157 12.37 -6.11 -26.40
N ALA A 158 11.61 -5.45 -27.29
CA ALA A 158 11.83 -4.05 -27.62
C ALA A 158 11.57 -3.10 -26.44
N ALA A 159 10.60 -3.41 -25.57
CA ALA A 159 10.27 -2.59 -24.40
C ALA A 159 11.32 -2.69 -23.27
N VAL A 160 12.05 -3.81 -23.20
CA VAL A 160 13.09 -4.08 -22.19
C VAL A 160 14.50 -3.71 -22.69
N ALA A 161 14.69 -3.57 -24.01
CA ALA A 161 15.98 -3.21 -24.60
C ALA A 161 16.57 -1.91 -23.99
N PRO A 162 17.89 -1.87 -23.68
CA PRO A 162 18.54 -0.67 -23.15
C PRO A 162 18.46 0.49 -24.15
N LEU A 163 18.04 1.66 -23.68
CA LEU A 163 18.05 2.88 -24.49
C LEU A 163 19.49 3.32 -24.74
N SER A 164 20.03 3.08 -25.93
CA SER A 164 21.29 3.71 -26.33
C SER A 164 21.06 5.22 -26.46
N LYS A 165 21.75 6.02 -25.63
CA LYS A 165 21.84 7.47 -25.85
C LYS A 165 22.56 7.69 -27.17
N SER A 166 21.87 8.16 -28.22
CA SER A 166 22.54 8.73 -29.38
C SER A 166 23.03 10.12 -29.00
N SER A 167 24.30 10.23 -28.61
CA SER A 167 25.02 11.50 -28.55
C SER A 167 25.34 11.97 -29.96
N ASP A 168 25.20 13.28 -30.17
CA ASP A 168 25.49 14.04 -31.38
C ASP A 168 26.69 13.54 -32.19
N VAL A 169 26.47 13.25 -33.48
CA VAL A 169 27.54 13.33 -34.49
C VAL A 169 26.97 14.05 -35.72
N MET A 170 27.71 15.07 -36.10
CA MET A 170 27.45 16.08 -37.12
C MET A 170 27.12 15.50 -38.49
N GLU A 171 26.30 16.26 -39.24
CA GLU A 171 26.16 16.17 -40.68
C GLU A 171 27.53 16.10 -41.36
N VAL A 172 27.79 15.01 -42.06
CA VAL A 172 28.81 14.97 -43.11
C VAL A 172 28.20 14.29 -44.32
N ASP A 173 27.86 15.11 -45.31
CA ASP A 173 27.60 14.69 -46.68
C ASP A 173 28.79 13.86 -47.21
N CYS A 174 28.53 12.68 -47.77
CA CYS A 174 29.34 12.10 -48.83
C CYS A 174 28.56 11.04 -49.64
N SER A 175 28.73 11.17 -50.94
CA SER A 175 28.02 10.57 -52.07
C SER A 175 28.30 9.09 -52.39
N ASN A 176 27.33 8.47 -53.06
CA ASN A 176 27.38 7.35 -54.02
C ASN A 176 28.61 6.40 -54.03
N GLY A 177 28.34 5.12 -53.74
CA GLY A 177 29.19 3.99 -54.10
C GLY A 177 28.41 2.68 -54.07
N ILE A 178 28.13 2.12 -55.26
CA ILE A 178 27.50 0.82 -55.49
C ILE A 178 28.56 -0.29 -55.42
N ASN A 179 28.38 -1.31 -54.57
CA ASN A 179 28.52 -2.76 -54.86
C ASN A 179 28.83 -3.60 -53.61
N GLY A 180 28.15 -4.74 -53.46
CA GLY A 180 28.79 -5.99 -53.02
C GLY A 180 28.26 -6.72 -51.78
N SER A 181 27.32 -7.65 -52.02
CA SER A 181 27.21 -8.98 -51.38
C SER A 181 26.75 -9.15 -49.91
N ALA A 182 25.46 -9.50 -49.81
CA ALA A 182 24.89 -10.65 -49.10
C ALA A 182 25.45 -11.08 -47.72
N ASN A 183 24.64 -10.81 -46.69
CA ASN A 183 24.28 -11.83 -45.68
C ASN A 183 22.85 -11.57 -45.17
N SER A 184 22.04 -12.61 -45.20
CA SER A 184 20.61 -12.64 -44.89
C SER A 184 20.31 -12.40 -43.41
N LEU A 185 19.48 -11.40 -43.12
CA LEU A 185 18.81 -11.21 -41.82
C LEU A 185 17.37 -11.74 -41.91
N PRO A 186 16.85 -12.46 -40.90
CA PRO A 186 15.44 -12.81 -40.87
C PRO A 186 14.60 -11.56 -40.57
N ILE A 187 13.63 -11.29 -41.44
CA ILE A 187 12.67 -10.18 -41.31
C ILE A 187 11.58 -10.59 -40.31
N SER A 188 11.62 -10.05 -39.10
CA SER A 188 10.45 -9.96 -38.20
C SER A 188 10.56 -8.76 -37.25
N SER A 189 10.94 -7.59 -37.75
CA SER A 189 10.84 -6.33 -37.00
C SER A 189 9.61 -5.56 -37.45
N LEU A 190 8.71 -5.27 -36.52
CA LEU A 190 7.58 -4.37 -36.77
C LEU A 190 8.08 -2.94 -36.85
N ARG A 191 8.40 -2.48 -38.05
CA ARG A 191 8.66 -1.07 -38.34
C ARG A 191 7.37 -0.36 -38.76
N THR A 192 7.12 0.78 -38.14
CA THR A 192 6.07 1.75 -38.50
C THR A 192 6.43 2.43 -39.81
N ILE A 193 5.55 2.36 -40.82
CA ILE A 193 5.56 3.31 -41.95
C ILE A 193 4.70 4.49 -41.52
N SER A 194 5.33 5.63 -41.26
CA SER A 194 4.67 6.88 -40.90
C SER A 194 4.25 7.63 -42.18
N SER A 195 2.98 8.03 -42.25
CA SER A 195 2.53 9.15 -43.09
C SER A 195 1.52 10.04 -42.34
N ASN A 196 2.09 11.10 -41.76
CA ASN A 196 1.60 12.46 -41.49
C ASN A 196 0.29 12.80 -40.74
N ASN A 197 0.53 13.53 -39.63
CA ASN A 197 -0.08 14.77 -39.14
C ASN A 197 -1.53 14.82 -38.62
N SER A 198 -1.68 14.77 -37.29
CA SER A 198 -2.36 15.82 -36.50
C SER A 198 -1.99 15.73 -35.00
N LEU A 199 -1.92 16.88 -34.33
CA LEU A 199 -1.25 17.19 -33.06
C LEU A 199 -2.10 16.91 -31.77
N THR A 200 -1.36 16.78 -30.64
CA THR A 200 -1.73 16.87 -29.19
C THR A 200 -2.31 15.61 -28.51
N ALA A 201 -2.00 15.26 -27.24
CA ALA A 201 -1.56 16.04 -26.08
C ALA A 201 -0.60 15.26 -25.14
N HIS A 202 0.09 16.01 -24.27
CA HIS A 202 1.16 15.59 -23.36
C HIS A 202 0.85 14.39 -22.45
N THR A 203 1.76 13.42 -22.41
CA THR A 203 1.91 12.46 -21.31
C THR A 203 3.41 12.21 -21.12
N THR A 204 3.87 12.27 -19.87
CA THR A 204 5.28 12.13 -19.46
C THR A 204 5.87 10.80 -19.96
N GLN A 205 6.75 10.92 -20.95
CA GLN A 205 7.36 9.82 -21.71
C GLN A 205 8.41 9.05 -20.91
N CYS A 206 8.33 7.71 -20.92
CA CYS A 206 9.53 6.88 -21.01
C CYS A 206 10.01 6.98 -22.47
N HIS A 207 10.99 7.85 -22.72
CA HIS A 207 11.45 8.11 -24.09
C HIS A 207 12.03 6.83 -24.74
N GLY A 208 11.34 6.31 -25.77
CA GLY A 208 11.90 5.39 -26.76
C GLY A 208 10.93 4.37 -27.38
N TYR A 209 10.07 3.75 -26.56
CA TYR A 209 9.16 2.68 -27.02
C TYR A 209 7.69 3.09 -26.87
N VAL A 210 6.89 2.91 -27.92
CA VAL A 210 5.45 3.18 -27.91
C VAL A 210 4.72 1.90 -28.31
N PRO A 211 3.83 1.35 -27.46
CA PRO A 211 3.06 0.16 -27.81
C PRO A 211 2.02 0.46 -28.89
N ILE A 212 1.58 -0.58 -29.57
CA ILE A 212 0.50 -0.48 -30.57
C ILE A 212 -0.83 -0.39 -29.83
N ALA A 213 -1.60 0.68 -30.07
CA ALA A 213 -2.91 0.85 -29.46
C ALA A 213 -4.03 0.25 -30.32
N ALA A 214 -4.74 -0.76 -29.80
CA ALA A 214 -5.93 -1.32 -30.42
C ALA A 214 -7.16 -0.45 -30.08
N LYS A 215 -7.31 0.66 -30.82
CA LYS A 215 -8.31 1.70 -30.51
C LYS A 215 -9.74 1.25 -30.78
N GLY A 216 -10.59 1.14 -29.76
CA GLY A 216 -12.04 1.22 -29.99
C GLY A 216 -12.98 0.51 -29.04
N HIS A 217 -12.49 -0.08 -27.96
CA HIS A 217 -13.31 -0.18 -26.75
C HIS A 217 -13.60 1.23 -26.23
N LYS A 218 -14.84 1.47 -25.85
CA LYS A 218 -15.34 2.70 -25.22
C LYS A 218 -15.59 2.51 -23.73
N GLU A 219 -15.59 1.25 -23.27
CA GLU A 219 -15.81 0.87 -21.89
C GLU A 219 -14.71 -0.08 -21.39
N SER A 220 -14.76 -0.42 -20.11
CA SER A 220 -13.74 -1.21 -19.42
C SER A 220 -13.54 -2.60 -20.02
N VAL A 221 -12.29 -2.96 -20.25
CA VAL A 221 -11.87 -4.30 -20.69
C VAL A 221 -11.61 -5.17 -19.46
N TYR A 222 -12.10 -6.40 -19.48
CA TYR A 222 -11.96 -7.37 -18.38
C TYR A 222 -11.32 -8.69 -18.81
N ALA A 223 -11.30 -9.00 -20.10
CA ALA A 223 -10.74 -10.23 -20.63
C ALA A 223 -9.96 -9.97 -21.92
N LEU A 224 -8.83 -10.64 -22.08
CA LEU A 224 -8.03 -10.70 -23.29
C LEU A 224 -7.63 -12.14 -23.58
N SER A 225 -7.49 -12.47 -24.86
CA SER A 225 -6.86 -13.72 -25.28
C SER A 225 -6.21 -13.54 -26.65
N MET A 226 -5.10 -14.23 -26.88
CA MET A 226 -4.35 -14.20 -28.12
C MET A 226 -4.15 -15.64 -28.59
N ASN A 227 -4.15 -15.87 -29.90
CA ASN A 227 -3.82 -17.20 -30.43
C ASN A 227 -2.31 -17.46 -30.38
N ASP A 228 -1.88 -18.72 -30.47
CA ASP A 228 -0.47 -19.11 -30.35
C ASP A 228 0.45 -18.32 -31.28
N SER A 229 0.01 -18.02 -32.51
CA SER A 229 0.81 -17.30 -33.51
C SER A 229 0.89 -15.79 -33.29
N GLY A 230 0.04 -15.23 -32.42
CA GLY A 230 -0.05 -13.78 -32.19
C GLY A 230 -0.68 -13.02 -33.35
N SER A 231 -1.44 -13.69 -34.23
CA SER A 231 -2.11 -13.06 -35.38
C SER A 231 -3.51 -12.53 -35.06
N LEU A 232 -4.12 -13.00 -33.97
CA LEU A 232 -5.46 -12.58 -33.54
C LEU A 232 -5.45 -12.26 -32.05
N LEU A 233 -5.98 -11.09 -31.70
CA LEU A 233 -6.28 -10.69 -30.34
C LEU A 233 -7.79 -10.54 -30.19
N VAL A 234 -8.35 -11.18 -29.17
CA VAL A 234 -9.73 -10.98 -28.76
C VAL A 234 -9.82 -10.25 -27.43
N SER A 235 -10.83 -9.40 -27.30
CA SER A 235 -11.07 -8.63 -26.08
C SER A 235 -12.54 -8.56 -25.72
N GLY A 236 -12.80 -8.61 -24.42
CA GLY A 236 -14.12 -8.64 -23.82
C GLY A 236 -14.18 -7.74 -22.59
N GLY A 237 -15.36 -7.20 -22.31
CA GLY A 237 -15.55 -6.26 -21.21
C GLY A 237 -17.01 -5.87 -21.04
N THR A 238 -17.25 -4.71 -20.44
CA THR A 238 -18.61 -4.23 -20.09
C THR A 238 -19.45 -3.84 -21.31
N GLU A 239 -18.80 -3.66 -22.48
CA GLU A 239 -19.51 -3.47 -23.75
C GLU A 239 -20.35 -4.69 -24.17
N LYS A 240 -20.20 -5.84 -23.51
CA LYS A 240 -20.96 -7.09 -23.75
C LYS A 240 -20.70 -7.70 -25.14
N VAL A 241 -19.69 -7.20 -25.84
CA VAL A 241 -19.32 -7.59 -27.20
C VAL A 241 -17.89 -8.08 -27.17
N VAL A 242 -17.63 -9.22 -27.82
CA VAL A 242 -16.26 -9.70 -28.05
C VAL A 242 -15.74 -9.02 -29.32
N ARG A 243 -14.61 -8.34 -29.19
CA ARG A 243 -13.95 -7.65 -30.31
C ARG A 243 -12.71 -8.42 -30.72
N VAL A 244 -12.43 -8.44 -32.01
CA VAL A 244 -11.26 -9.11 -32.56
C VAL A 244 -10.43 -8.12 -33.36
N TRP A 245 -9.12 -8.21 -33.20
CA TRP A 245 -8.13 -7.28 -33.70
C TRP A 245 -6.99 -8.05 -34.35
N ASP A 246 -6.37 -7.41 -35.35
CA ASP A 246 -5.03 -7.79 -35.80
C ASP A 246 -4.00 -7.10 -34.88
N PRO A 247 -3.25 -7.86 -34.04
CA PRO A 247 -2.30 -7.30 -33.08
C PRO A 247 -1.17 -6.51 -33.76
N ARG A 248 -0.83 -6.86 -35.00
CA ARG A 248 0.28 -6.28 -35.75
C ARG A 248 0.00 -4.85 -36.20
N THR A 249 -1.25 -4.56 -36.53
CA THR A 249 -1.67 -3.26 -37.06
C THR A 249 -2.49 -2.46 -36.06
N GLY A 250 -3.00 -3.10 -35.00
CA GLY A 250 -3.99 -2.51 -34.09
C GLY A 250 -5.36 -2.29 -34.75
N SER A 251 -5.57 -2.83 -35.95
CA SER A 251 -6.80 -2.62 -36.74
C SER A 251 -7.93 -3.54 -36.25
N LYS A 252 -9.15 -3.03 -36.31
CA LYS A 252 -10.37 -3.78 -35.98
C LYS A 252 -10.70 -4.76 -37.10
N THR A 253 -10.98 -5.99 -36.73
CA THR A 253 -11.41 -7.01 -37.69
C THR A 253 -12.91 -7.27 -37.59
N MET A 254 -13.44 -7.51 -36.37
CA MET A 254 -14.85 -7.93 -36.22
C MET A 254 -15.41 -7.63 -34.82
N LYS A 255 -16.74 -7.69 -34.71
CA LYS A 255 -17.52 -7.54 -33.46
C LYS A 255 -18.53 -8.68 -33.33
N LEU A 256 -18.42 -9.45 -32.26
CA LEU A 256 -19.29 -10.59 -31.99
C LEU A 256 -20.29 -10.21 -30.89
N ARG A 257 -21.55 -10.07 -31.29
CA ARG A 257 -22.66 -9.69 -30.38
C ARG A 257 -23.40 -10.94 -29.92
N GLY A 258 -23.76 -10.98 -28.64
CA GLY A 258 -24.64 -12.02 -28.12
C GLY A 258 -24.67 -12.13 -26.60
N HIS A 259 -23.58 -11.79 -25.91
CA HIS A 259 -23.61 -11.70 -24.45
C HIS A 259 -24.51 -10.56 -23.97
N THR A 260 -25.13 -10.75 -22.80
CA THR A 260 -26.05 -9.77 -22.20
C THR A 260 -25.44 -9.03 -21.01
N ASP A 261 -24.23 -9.41 -20.61
CA ASP A 261 -23.47 -8.80 -19.52
C ASP A 261 -21.94 -8.82 -19.81
N ASN A 262 -21.16 -8.40 -18.82
CA ASN A 262 -19.71 -8.25 -18.88
C ASN A 262 -19.00 -9.58 -19.18
N VAL A 263 -18.17 -9.58 -20.23
CA VAL A 263 -17.33 -10.73 -20.61
C VAL A 263 -16.05 -10.72 -19.77
N ARG A 264 -15.84 -11.77 -18.97
CA ARG A 264 -14.76 -11.84 -17.96
C ARG A 264 -13.69 -12.88 -18.26
N ALA A 265 -13.97 -13.85 -19.12
CA ALA A 265 -13.00 -14.85 -19.56
C ALA A 265 -13.05 -15.01 -21.08
N LEU A 266 -11.88 -15.17 -21.70
CA LEU A 266 -11.74 -15.43 -23.12
C LEU A 266 -10.66 -16.49 -23.36
N LEU A 267 -10.91 -17.40 -24.30
CA LEU A 267 -9.93 -18.35 -24.81
C LEU A 267 -10.01 -18.39 -26.34
N LEU A 268 -8.87 -18.60 -26.99
CA LEU A 268 -8.76 -18.88 -28.41
C LEU A 268 -8.21 -20.28 -28.63
N ASP A 269 -8.64 -20.92 -29.71
CA ASP A 269 -7.96 -22.13 -30.18
C ASP A 269 -6.62 -21.77 -30.86
N ALA A 270 -5.69 -22.72 -30.91
CA ALA A 270 -4.35 -22.55 -31.49
C ALA A 270 -4.34 -22.03 -32.94
N THR A 271 -5.32 -22.42 -33.75
CA THR A 271 -5.54 -21.97 -35.13
C THR A 271 -6.18 -20.58 -35.21
N GLY A 272 -6.80 -20.12 -34.13
CA GLY A 272 -7.56 -18.87 -34.09
C GLY A 272 -8.88 -18.94 -34.87
N ARG A 273 -9.44 -20.13 -35.09
CA ARG A 273 -10.76 -20.29 -35.74
C ARG A 273 -11.90 -20.12 -34.74
N TYR A 274 -11.75 -20.68 -33.55
CA TYR A 274 -12.76 -20.67 -32.52
C TYR A 274 -12.35 -19.80 -31.33
N CYS A 275 -13.34 -19.14 -30.72
CA CYS A 275 -13.19 -18.39 -29.48
C CYS A 275 -14.24 -18.86 -28.47
N LEU A 276 -13.83 -19.07 -27.23
CA LEU A 276 -14.73 -19.28 -26.09
C LEU A 276 -14.77 -18.02 -25.24
N SER A 277 -15.95 -17.67 -24.75
CA SER A 277 -16.15 -16.53 -23.86
C SER A 277 -17.04 -16.90 -22.67
N GLY A 278 -16.59 -16.53 -21.47
CA GLY A 278 -17.33 -16.66 -20.21
C GLY A 278 -17.78 -15.28 -19.76
N SER A 279 -19.05 -15.17 -19.37
CA SER A 279 -19.68 -13.88 -19.09
C SER A 279 -20.41 -13.87 -17.74
N SER A 280 -20.63 -12.65 -17.25
CA SER A 280 -21.43 -12.38 -16.05
C SER A 280 -22.92 -12.68 -16.28
N ASP A 281 -23.33 -12.94 -17.53
CA ASP A 281 -24.67 -13.42 -17.87
C ASP A 281 -24.90 -14.92 -17.60
N SER A 282 -23.99 -15.58 -16.87
CA SER A 282 -23.97 -17.02 -16.55
C SER A 282 -23.77 -17.97 -17.73
N MET A 283 -23.52 -17.45 -18.94
CA MET A 283 -23.35 -18.28 -20.15
C MET A 283 -21.89 -18.35 -20.59
N ILE A 284 -21.54 -19.50 -21.14
CA ILE A 284 -20.32 -19.69 -21.94
C ILE A 284 -20.74 -19.73 -23.41
N ARG A 285 -20.05 -19.01 -24.28
CA ARG A 285 -20.35 -19.00 -25.72
C ARG A 285 -19.15 -19.46 -26.54
N LEU A 286 -19.42 -20.31 -27.53
CA LEU A 286 -18.48 -20.69 -28.58
C LEU A 286 -18.78 -19.86 -29.84
N TRP A 287 -17.74 -19.19 -30.35
CA TRP A 287 -17.79 -18.37 -31.54
C TRP A 287 -16.93 -18.98 -32.63
N ASP A 288 -17.44 -19.00 -33.86
CA ASP A 288 -16.64 -19.27 -35.05
C ASP A 288 -16.26 -17.92 -35.66
N LEU A 289 -14.96 -17.61 -35.64
CA LEU A 289 -14.42 -16.33 -36.12
C LEU A 289 -14.44 -16.24 -37.65
N GLY A 290 -14.45 -17.37 -38.37
CA GLY A 290 -14.62 -17.40 -39.81
C GLY A 290 -16.06 -17.09 -40.24
N GLN A 291 -17.03 -17.65 -39.51
CA GLN A 291 -18.46 -17.38 -39.73
C GLN A 291 -18.95 -16.10 -39.04
N GLN A 292 -18.14 -15.51 -38.16
CA GLN A 292 -18.44 -14.30 -37.38
C GLN A 292 -19.74 -14.39 -36.57
N ARG A 293 -20.05 -15.57 -36.02
CA ARG A 293 -21.28 -15.81 -35.25
C ARG A 293 -21.06 -16.72 -34.06
N CYS A 294 -22.01 -16.66 -33.13
CA CYS A 294 -22.12 -17.64 -32.06
C CYS A 294 -22.59 -18.98 -32.65
N VAL A 295 -21.85 -20.05 -32.36
CA VAL A 295 -22.19 -21.42 -32.77
C VAL A 295 -23.02 -22.09 -31.68
N HIS A 296 -22.54 -22.04 -30.43
CA HIS A 296 -23.16 -22.68 -29.28
C HIS A 296 -23.13 -21.77 -28.06
N SER A 297 -24.12 -21.94 -27.18
CA SER A 297 -24.20 -21.29 -25.88
C SER A 297 -24.44 -22.36 -24.82
N TYR A 298 -23.55 -22.46 -23.84
CA TYR A 298 -23.58 -23.45 -22.77
C TYR A 298 -24.07 -22.78 -21.48
N ALA A 299 -25.23 -23.19 -21.02
CA ALA A 299 -25.78 -22.79 -19.73
C ALA A 299 -25.43 -23.83 -18.67
N VAL A 300 -24.30 -23.62 -17.99
CA VAL A 300 -23.75 -24.57 -17.01
C VAL A 300 -23.72 -23.97 -15.60
N HIS A 301 -23.49 -22.67 -15.49
CA HIS A 301 -23.33 -21.98 -14.21
C HIS A 301 -24.63 -21.33 -13.75
N THR A 302 -24.84 -21.23 -12.43
CA THR A 302 -25.99 -20.50 -11.85
C THR A 302 -25.76 -19.00 -11.74
N ASP A 303 -24.50 -18.56 -11.84
CA ASP A 303 -24.08 -17.17 -11.71
C ASP A 303 -22.92 -16.90 -12.69
N SER A 304 -22.30 -15.74 -12.58
CA SER A 304 -21.26 -15.19 -13.45
C SER A 304 -20.08 -16.13 -13.64
N VAL A 305 -19.67 -16.36 -14.89
CA VAL A 305 -18.47 -17.14 -15.25
C VAL A 305 -17.28 -16.20 -15.34
N TRP A 306 -16.23 -16.47 -14.58
CA TRP A 306 -15.07 -15.58 -14.44
C TRP A 306 -13.78 -16.15 -14.98
N ALA A 307 -13.64 -17.48 -15.01
CA ALA A 307 -12.43 -18.16 -15.44
C ALA A 307 -12.78 -19.29 -16.42
N LEU A 308 -11.92 -19.47 -17.42
CA LEU A 308 -11.97 -20.58 -18.37
C LEU A 308 -10.57 -21.15 -18.55
N ALA A 309 -10.47 -22.46 -18.71
CA ALA A 309 -9.27 -23.14 -19.21
C ALA A 309 -9.67 -24.23 -20.20
N SER A 310 -8.89 -24.46 -21.25
CA SER A 310 -9.18 -25.49 -22.25
C SER A 310 -8.12 -26.58 -22.28
N THR A 311 -8.51 -27.76 -22.72
CA THR A 311 -7.54 -28.79 -23.16
C THR A 311 -6.77 -28.30 -24.39
N PRO A 312 -5.52 -28.75 -24.64
CA PRO A 312 -4.76 -28.36 -25.83
C PRO A 312 -5.43 -28.68 -27.17
N THR A 313 -6.32 -29.69 -27.19
CA THR A 313 -7.11 -30.06 -28.37
C THR A 313 -8.32 -29.15 -28.61
N PHE A 314 -8.61 -28.22 -27.69
CA PHE A 314 -9.78 -27.35 -27.69
C PHE A 314 -11.11 -28.12 -27.82
N THR A 315 -11.17 -29.34 -27.30
CA THR A 315 -12.38 -30.19 -27.31
C THR A 315 -13.19 -30.05 -26.03
N HIS A 316 -12.51 -29.83 -24.90
CA HIS A 316 -13.12 -29.69 -23.59
C HIS A 316 -12.70 -28.37 -22.93
N VAL A 317 -13.61 -27.81 -22.14
CA VAL A 317 -13.41 -26.57 -21.38
C VAL A 317 -13.73 -26.78 -19.91
N TYR A 318 -12.85 -26.28 -19.05
CA TYR A 318 -13.06 -26.10 -17.63
C TYR A 318 -13.54 -24.67 -17.37
N SER A 319 -14.56 -24.52 -16.54
CA SER A 319 -15.17 -23.22 -16.27
C SER A 319 -15.50 -23.04 -14.79
N GLY A 320 -15.24 -21.84 -14.28
CA GLY A 320 -15.45 -21.47 -12.88
C GLY A 320 -15.83 -20.00 -12.73
N GLY A 321 -16.50 -19.67 -11.62
CA GLY A 321 -16.84 -18.29 -11.35
C GLY A 321 -17.49 -18.05 -9.99
N ARG A 322 -18.51 -17.21 -9.98
CA ARG A 322 -19.18 -16.72 -8.77
C ARG A 322 -19.99 -17.78 -8.04
N ASP A 323 -20.45 -18.80 -8.76
CA ASP A 323 -21.24 -19.91 -8.22
C ASP A 323 -20.39 -21.00 -7.52
N LEU A 324 -19.11 -20.71 -7.27
CA LEU A 324 -18.17 -21.54 -6.50
C LEU A 324 -17.85 -22.91 -7.15
N SER A 325 -18.43 -23.18 -8.31
CA SER A 325 -18.46 -24.51 -8.91
C SER A 325 -17.49 -24.57 -10.09
N LEU A 326 -16.72 -25.65 -10.16
CA LEU A 326 -15.83 -25.94 -11.28
C LEU A 326 -16.50 -27.01 -12.15
N TYR A 327 -16.86 -26.66 -13.38
CA TYR A 327 -17.43 -27.59 -14.34
C TYR A 327 -16.42 -27.95 -15.43
N LEU A 328 -16.61 -29.13 -16.02
CA LEU A 328 -15.94 -29.58 -17.23
C LEU A 328 -17.02 -29.85 -18.28
N THR A 329 -16.86 -29.26 -19.47
CA THR A 329 -17.82 -29.37 -20.57
C THR A 329 -17.14 -29.85 -21.84
N ASP A 330 -17.70 -30.87 -22.48
CA ASP A 330 -17.36 -31.27 -23.85
C ASP A 330 -18.08 -30.36 -24.85
N LEU A 331 -17.32 -29.69 -25.70
CA LEU A 331 -17.83 -28.71 -26.65
C LEU A 331 -18.56 -29.36 -27.84
N THR A 332 -18.34 -30.65 -28.08
CA THR A 332 -18.94 -31.41 -29.19
C THR A 332 -20.27 -32.01 -28.77
N THR A 333 -20.28 -32.76 -27.68
CA THR A 333 -21.50 -33.42 -27.16
C THR A 333 -22.39 -32.48 -26.36
N ARG A 334 -21.82 -31.37 -25.87
CA ARG A 334 -22.45 -30.42 -24.93
C ARG A 334 -22.77 -31.04 -23.58
N GLU A 335 -22.14 -32.15 -23.24
CA GLU A 335 -22.23 -32.72 -21.90
C GLU A 335 -21.32 -31.95 -20.94
N SER A 336 -21.86 -31.66 -19.76
CA SER A 336 -21.17 -31.00 -18.67
C SER A 336 -21.21 -31.86 -17.42
N LEU A 337 -20.15 -31.81 -16.63
CA LEU A 337 -20.06 -32.45 -15.33
C LEU A 337 -19.56 -31.46 -14.27
N LEU A 338 -20.00 -31.64 -13.02
CA LEU A 338 -19.49 -30.88 -11.88
C LEU A 338 -18.24 -31.55 -11.32
N LEU A 339 -17.08 -30.91 -11.48
CA LEU A 339 -15.80 -31.45 -11.02
C LEU A 339 -15.67 -31.33 -9.49
N CYS A 340 -15.89 -30.12 -8.97
CA CYS A 340 -15.87 -29.83 -7.54
C CYS A 340 -16.63 -28.53 -7.20
N THR A 341 -16.93 -28.34 -5.91
CA THR A 341 -17.49 -27.10 -5.36
C THR A 341 -16.86 -26.84 -3.99
N LYS A 342 -16.53 -25.57 -3.70
CA LYS A 342 -15.88 -25.13 -2.45
C LYS A 342 -16.48 -23.80 -1.96
N GLU A 343 -15.87 -23.19 -0.95
CA GLU A 343 -16.43 -22.04 -0.23
C GLU A 343 -16.23 -20.69 -0.92
N HIS A 344 -15.28 -20.60 -1.87
CA HIS A 344 -14.81 -19.34 -2.41
C HIS A 344 -15.00 -19.24 -3.93
N PRO A 345 -15.45 -18.08 -4.46
CA PRO A 345 -15.55 -17.84 -5.90
C PRO A 345 -14.24 -18.05 -6.64
N ILE A 346 -14.31 -18.69 -7.80
CA ILE A 346 -13.16 -19.01 -8.65
C ILE A 346 -12.79 -17.78 -9.49
N LEU A 347 -11.53 -17.35 -9.41
CA LEU A 347 -11.01 -16.18 -10.11
C LEU A 347 -10.19 -16.54 -11.34
N GLN A 348 -9.39 -17.60 -11.29
CA GLN A 348 -8.57 -18.05 -12.42
C GLN A 348 -8.31 -19.56 -12.36
N LEU A 349 -8.13 -20.15 -13.54
CA LEU A 349 -7.84 -21.57 -13.74
C LEU A 349 -6.53 -21.72 -14.54
N ALA A 350 -5.68 -22.66 -14.16
CA ALA A 350 -4.47 -23.00 -14.92
C ALA A 350 -4.31 -24.52 -15.02
N LEU A 351 -4.39 -25.04 -16.25
CA LEU A 351 -4.20 -26.46 -16.52
C LEU A 351 -2.70 -26.80 -16.47
N HIS A 352 -2.34 -27.77 -15.64
CA HIS A 352 -0.97 -28.26 -15.48
C HIS A 352 -0.97 -29.78 -15.54
N ASP A 353 -0.58 -30.31 -16.69
CA ASP A 353 -0.55 -31.74 -17.00
C ASP A 353 -1.92 -32.39 -16.76
N ASP A 354 -2.04 -33.41 -15.92
CA ASP A 354 -3.33 -34.04 -15.55
C ASP A 354 -3.91 -33.45 -14.26
N SER A 355 -3.70 -32.16 -14.04
CA SER A 355 -4.26 -31.43 -12.90
C SER A 355 -4.64 -30.01 -13.28
N ILE A 356 -5.52 -29.41 -12.51
CA ILE A 356 -5.92 -28.02 -12.68
C ILE A 356 -5.73 -27.25 -11.38
N TRP A 357 -5.00 -26.15 -11.48
CA TRP A 357 -4.85 -25.19 -10.39
C TRP A 357 -6.03 -24.22 -10.40
N VAL A 358 -6.60 -23.99 -9.22
CA VAL A 358 -7.77 -23.15 -9.02
C VAL A 358 -7.41 -22.04 -8.02
N ALA A 359 -7.43 -20.80 -8.50
CA ALA A 359 -7.29 -19.60 -7.67
C ALA A 359 -8.67 -19.05 -7.32
N THR A 360 -8.84 -18.62 -6.08
CA THR A 360 -10.12 -18.15 -5.55
C THR A 360 -9.97 -16.81 -4.83
N THR A 361 -11.06 -16.29 -4.28
CA THR A 361 -10.99 -15.11 -3.40
C THR A 361 -10.27 -15.36 -2.07
N ASP A 362 -10.00 -16.61 -1.74
CA ASP A 362 -9.13 -16.98 -0.61
C ASP A 362 -7.65 -16.91 -1.00
N SER A 363 -6.83 -16.76 0.02
CA SER A 363 -5.37 -16.70 -0.02
C SER A 363 -4.69 -18.03 -0.37
N SER A 364 -5.43 -19.15 -0.35
CA SER A 364 -4.93 -20.48 -0.76
C SER A 364 -5.15 -20.76 -2.25
N VAL A 365 -4.30 -21.63 -2.80
CA VAL A 365 -4.47 -22.20 -4.15
C VAL A 365 -4.66 -23.70 -4.04
N HIS A 366 -5.64 -24.24 -4.76
CA HIS A 366 -5.96 -25.65 -4.72
C HIS A 366 -5.67 -26.32 -6.05
N ARG A 367 -5.09 -27.53 -6.01
CA ARG A 367 -4.82 -28.38 -7.17
C ARG A 367 -5.83 -29.52 -7.20
N TRP A 368 -6.59 -29.60 -8.27
CA TRP A 368 -7.62 -30.62 -8.45
C TRP A 368 -7.22 -31.64 -9.51
N PRO A 369 -7.68 -32.90 -9.40
CA PRO A 369 -7.48 -33.88 -10.46
C PRO A 369 -8.18 -33.41 -11.73
N ALA A 370 -7.46 -33.47 -12.85
CA ALA A 370 -7.98 -33.18 -14.17
C ALA A 370 -7.46 -34.23 -15.14
N GLU A 371 -7.87 -34.15 -16.40
CA GLU A 371 -7.24 -34.91 -17.47
C GLU A 371 -6.89 -33.91 -18.57
N GLY A 372 -5.60 -33.70 -18.79
CA GLY A 372 -5.11 -32.54 -19.55
C GLY A 372 -5.37 -32.64 -21.04
N ARG A 373 -5.41 -33.87 -21.57
CA ARG A 373 -5.57 -34.13 -23.02
C ARG A 373 -6.97 -34.54 -23.42
N ASN A 374 -7.53 -35.56 -22.75
CA ASN A 374 -8.83 -36.12 -23.09
C ASN A 374 -9.55 -36.63 -21.84
N PRO A 375 -10.48 -35.85 -21.25
CA PRO A 375 -11.01 -36.10 -19.93
C PRO A 375 -12.15 -37.14 -19.86
N GLN A 376 -12.06 -38.20 -20.65
CA GLN A 376 -13.11 -39.22 -20.76
C GLN A 376 -13.32 -40.00 -19.46
N LYS A 377 -12.28 -40.23 -18.66
CA LYS A 377 -12.43 -40.99 -17.41
C LYS A 377 -13.21 -40.20 -16.36
N ILE A 378 -13.11 -38.87 -16.42
CA ILE A 378 -13.87 -37.99 -15.53
C ILE A 378 -15.37 -38.07 -15.85
N PHE A 379 -15.74 -38.09 -17.13
CA PHE A 379 -17.13 -38.31 -17.57
C PHE A 379 -17.65 -39.71 -17.24
N GLN A 380 -16.79 -40.74 -17.23
CA GLN A 380 -17.20 -42.08 -16.78
C GLN A 380 -17.43 -42.17 -15.26
N LYS A 381 -16.74 -41.34 -14.48
CA LYS A 381 -16.82 -41.33 -13.02
C LYS A 381 -17.97 -40.46 -12.49
N GLY A 382 -18.27 -39.36 -13.17
CA GLY A 382 -19.30 -38.39 -12.77
C GLY A 382 -20.62 -38.53 -13.54
N GLY A 383 -21.71 -38.04 -12.96
CA GLY A 383 -22.96 -37.87 -13.70
C GLY A 383 -22.88 -36.64 -14.62
N SER A 384 -22.88 -36.84 -15.94
CA SER A 384 -22.96 -35.74 -16.91
C SER A 384 -24.40 -35.30 -17.15
N PHE A 385 -24.57 -34.04 -17.56
CA PHE A 385 -25.84 -33.48 -18.00
C PHE A 385 -25.64 -32.63 -19.25
N LEU A 386 -26.68 -32.50 -20.08
CA LEU A 386 -26.59 -31.67 -21.29
C LEU A 386 -26.68 -30.19 -20.93
N ALA A 387 -25.66 -29.41 -21.30
CA ALA A 387 -25.66 -27.96 -21.23
C ALA A 387 -26.67 -27.41 -22.23
N GLY A 388 -27.78 -26.86 -21.71
CA GLY A 388 -28.84 -26.28 -22.52
C GLY A 388 -28.43 -24.97 -23.21
N ASN A 389 -29.19 -24.59 -24.24
CA ASN A 389 -29.09 -23.28 -24.90
C ASN A 389 -29.80 -22.14 -24.12
N LEU A 390 -30.59 -22.49 -23.09
CA LEU A 390 -31.34 -21.58 -22.23
C LEU A 390 -30.62 -21.43 -20.89
N SER A 391 -30.67 -20.26 -20.26
CA SER A 391 -29.98 -20.01 -18.98
C SER A 391 -30.24 -21.09 -17.93
N PHE A 392 -29.23 -21.39 -17.11
CA PHE A 392 -29.24 -22.53 -16.19
C PHE A 392 -30.44 -22.53 -15.24
N SER A 393 -30.91 -21.35 -14.82
CA SER A 393 -32.11 -21.17 -14.00
C SER A 393 -33.41 -21.58 -14.72
N ARG A 394 -33.50 -21.37 -16.04
CA ARG A 394 -34.63 -21.85 -16.86
C ARG A 394 -34.49 -23.33 -17.21
N ALA A 395 -33.26 -23.82 -17.34
CA ALA A 395 -32.98 -25.24 -17.62
C ALA A 395 -33.38 -26.16 -16.46
N ARG A 396 -33.11 -25.77 -15.19
CA ARG A 396 -33.53 -26.53 -13.98
C ARG A 396 -35.05 -26.71 -13.83
N ILE A 397 -35.87 -25.82 -14.41
CA ILE A 397 -37.33 -25.95 -14.36
C ILE A 397 -37.81 -27.04 -15.35
N SER A 398 -36.99 -27.38 -16.37
CA SER A 398 -37.40 -28.27 -17.47
C SER A 398 -36.79 -29.67 -17.47
N LEU A 399 -35.65 -29.91 -16.79
CA LEU A 399 -35.02 -31.22 -16.68
C LEU A 399 -34.81 -31.62 -15.22
N GLU A 400 -35.55 -32.64 -14.79
CA GLU A 400 -35.35 -33.54 -13.63
C GLU A 400 -34.40 -33.07 -12.50
N GLY A 401 -34.99 -32.42 -11.49
CA GLY A 401 -34.96 -32.81 -10.07
C GLY A 401 -33.67 -32.98 -9.26
N SER A 402 -32.50 -33.31 -9.84
CA SER A 402 -31.28 -33.61 -9.07
C SER A 402 -30.17 -32.61 -9.33
N THR A 403 -29.61 -32.04 -8.26
CA THR A 403 -28.39 -31.23 -8.32
C THR A 403 -27.21 -32.08 -8.78
N PRO A 404 -26.36 -31.61 -9.72
CA PRO A 404 -25.16 -32.33 -10.13
C PRO A 404 -24.30 -32.66 -8.91
N ALA A 405 -23.87 -33.92 -8.79
CA ALA A 405 -22.96 -34.34 -7.73
C ALA A 405 -21.50 -34.06 -8.14
N ALA A 406 -20.70 -33.56 -7.20
CA ALA A 406 -19.29 -33.30 -7.44
C ALA A 406 -18.50 -34.60 -7.59
N VAL A 407 -17.62 -34.68 -8.59
CA VAL A 407 -16.74 -35.84 -8.80
C VAL A 407 -15.67 -35.95 -7.71
N TYR A 408 -15.21 -34.81 -7.19
CA TYR A 408 -14.19 -34.74 -6.14
C TYR A 408 -14.63 -33.82 -5.00
N GLU A 409 -14.46 -34.29 -3.76
CA GLU A 409 -14.76 -33.53 -2.54
C GLU A 409 -13.54 -32.74 -2.03
N GLU A 410 -12.33 -33.28 -2.22
CA GLU A 410 -11.07 -32.69 -1.76
C GLU A 410 -10.06 -32.51 -2.91
N PRO A 411 -9.24 -31.44 -2.85
CA PRO A 411 -8.15 -31.24 -3.78
C PRO A 411 -7.03 -32.27 -3.54
N ILE A 412 -6.21 -32.54 -4.57
CA ILE A 412 -5.00 -33.36 -4.45
C ILE A 412 -4.01 -32.69 -3.49
N PHE A 413 -3.87 -31.38 -3.64
CA PHE A 413 -2.86 -30.60 -2.95
C PHE A 413 -3.33 -29.15 -2.78
N SER A 414 -2.91 -28.49 -1.71
CA SER A 414 -3.25 -27.10 -1.44
C SER A 414 -2.03 -26.33 -0.98
N ILE A 415 -1.81 -25.16 -1.59
CA ILE A 415 -0.84 -24.17 -1.12
C ILE A 415 -1.58 -23.30 -0.09
N PRO A 416 -1.17 -23.32 1.20
CA PRO A 416 -1.85 -22.55 2.23
C PRO A 416 -1.54 -21.06 2.11
N GLY A 417 -2.55 -20.23 2.28
CA GLY A 417 -2.41 -18.79 2.48
C GLY A 417 -2.46 -18.39 3.96
N THR A 418 -2.31 -17.10 4.21
CA THR A 418 -2.51 -16.47 5.52
C THR A 418 -3.90 -15.81 5.56
N PRO A 419 -4.66 -15.96 6.66
CA PRO A 419 -5.91 -15.23 6.86
C PRO A 419 -5.75 -13.73 6.65
N ALA A 420 -6.59 -13.14 5.80
CA ALA A 420 -6.54 -11.74 5.46
C ALA A 420 -7.16 -10.87 6.57
N ILE A 421 -6.58 -9.72 6.89
CA ILE A 421 -7.21 -8.75 7.80
C ILE A 421 -8.43 -8.13 7.10
N VAL A 422 -9.61 -8.29 7.70
CA VAL A 422 -10.90 -7.82 7.13
C VAL A 422 -11.52 -6.66 7.89
N GLN A 423 -11.17 -6.49 9.16
CA GLN A 423 -11.70 -5.43 10.02
C GLN A 423 -10.58 -4.83 10.87
N HIS A 424 -10.64 -3.52 11.12
CA HIS A 424 -9.67 -2.81 11.93
C HIS A 424 -10.33 -1.66 12.70
N GLU A 425 -9.72 -1.23 13.81
CA GLU A 425 -10.11 -0.05 14.58
C GLU A 425 -8.88 0.65 15.18
N ILE A 426 -8.78 1.97 14.99
CA ILE A 426 -7.72 2.77 15.61
C ILE A 426 -8.16 3.17 17.03
N LEU A 427 -7.44 2.71 18.05
CA LEU A 427 -7.75 3.01 19.46
C LEU A 427 -7.51 4.50 19.80
N ASN A 428 -8.06 4.94 20.94
CA ASN A 428 -8.06 6.35 21.33
C ASN A 428 -6.68 6.93 21.65
N ASN A 429 -5.76 6.08 22.10
CA ASN A 429 -4.36 6.45 22.28
C ASN A 429 -3.63 6.75 20.97
N LYS A 430 -4.27 6.55 19.81
CA LYS A 430 -3.67 6.81 18.48
C LYS A 430 -2.26 6.22 18.37
N ARG A 431 -2.05 5.04 18.95
CA ARG A 431 -0.79 4.28 18.88
C ARG A 431 -1.07 2.83 18.55
N HIS A 432 -2.20 2.32 19.06
CA HIS A 432 -2.59 0.95 18.89
C HIS A 432 -3.74 0.79 17.89
N VAL A 433 -3.72 -0.32 17.14
CA VAL A 433 -4.79 -0.70 16.21
C VAL A 433 -5.22 -2.13 16.51
N LEU A 434 -6.53 -2.32 16.69
CA LEU A 434 -7.14 -3.63 16.83
C LEU A 434 -7.52 -4.14 15.45
N THR A 435 -7.26 -5.41 15.14
CA THR A 435 -7.54 -6.02 13.84
C THR A 435 -8.27 -7.34 14.00
N LYS A 436 -9.07 -7.74 13.00
CA LYS A 436 -9.68 -9.06 12.89
C LYS A 436 -9.47 -9.64 11.49
N ASP A 437 -9.06 -10.90 11.43
CA ASP A 437 -8.81 -11.62 10.17
C ASP A 437 -10.02 -12.46 9.68
N THR A 438 -9.89 -13.08 8.50
CA THR A 438 -10.91 -13.98 7.92
C THR A 438 -11.15 -15.24 8.74
N ALA A 439 -10.17 -15.69 9.53
CA ALA A 439 -10.31 -16.82 10.45
C ALA A 439 -10.97 -16.41 11.79
N GLY A 440 -11.26 -15.12 11.97
CA GLY A 440 -11.88 -14.55 13.16
C GLY A 440 -10.91 -14.21 14.28
N SER A 441 -9.59 -14.34 14.08
CA SER A 441 -8.59 -14.01 15.10
C SER A 441 -8.47 -12.50 15.27
N VAL A 442 -8.39 -12.02 16.52
CA VAL A 442 -8.28 -10.61 16.86
C VAL A 442 -6.90 -10.29 17.44
N LYS A 443 -6.21 -9.30 16.87
CA LYS A 443 -4.84 -8.93 17.25
C LYS A 443 -4.68 -7.44 17.52
N LEU A 444 -3.85 -7.10 18.50
CA LEU A 444 -3.50 -5.73 18.87
C LEU A 444 -2.11 -5.35 18.33
N TRP A 445 -2.06 -4.27 17.57
CA TRP A 445 -0.85 -3.78 16.90
C TRP A 445 -0.31 -2.52 17.54
N GLU A 446 1.02 -2.43 17.68
CA GLU A 446 1.73 -1.19 17.97
C GLU A 446 2.23 -0.53 16.67
N ILE A 447 1.63 0.60 16.29
CA ILE A 447 1.91 1.26 15.00
C ILE A 447 3.28 1.94 14.99
N THR A 448 3.73 2.48 16.13
CA THR A 448 5.03 3.15 16.25
C THR A 448 6.21 2.20 15.97
N ARG A 449 6.06 0.90 16.25
CA ARG A 449 7.11 -0.12 16.07
C ARG A 449 6.78 -1.17 15.01
N GLY A 450 5.54 -1.21 14.54
CA GLY A 450 5.07 -2.15 13.53
C GLY A 450 5.00 -3.60 14.01
N VAL A 451 4.67 -3.84 15.28
CA VAL A 451 4.65 -5.19 15.88
C VAL A 451 3.28 -5.53 16.45
N VAL A 452 2.95 -6.82 16.47
CA VAL A 452 1.81 -7.34 17.24
C VAL A 452 2.21 -7.40 18.71
N ILE A 453 1.43 -6.74 19.56
CA ILE A 453 1.62 -6.75 21.02
C ILE A 453 0.98 -8.02 21.60
N GLU A 454 -0.24 -8.33 21.15
CA GLU A 454 -1.04 -9.41 21.71
C GLU A 454 -1.94 -10.02 20.64
N ASP A 455 -2.04 -11.35 20.65
CA ASP A 455 -2.96 -12.13 19.84
C ASP A 455 -4.04 -12.73 20.75
N TYR A 456 -5.26 -12.24 20.61
CA TYR A 456 -6.40 -12.66 21.43
C TYR A 456 -7.08 -13.92 20.87
N GLY A 457 -6.69 -14.41 19.69
CA GLY A 457 -7.39 -15.52 19.04
C GLY A 457 -8.82 -15.15 18.63
N GLN A 458 -9.69 -16.16 18.54
CA GLN A 458 -11.09 -15.98 18.14
C GLN A 458 -11.93 -15.40 19.29
N VAL A 459 -12.06 -14.08 19.32
CA VAL A 459 -12.86 -13.33 20.30
C VAL A 459 -13.78 -12.32 19.63
N LEU A 460 -14.77 -11.83 20.36
CA LEU A 460 -15.68 -10.78 19.88
C LEU A 460 -14.94 -9.44 19.77
N PHE A 461 -14.88 -8.91 18.55
CA PHE A 461 -14.11 -7.71 18.22
C PHE A 461 -14.57 -6.48 19.01
N ASP A 462 -15.88 -6.26 19.09
CA ASP A 462 -16.45 -5.09 19.76
C ASP A 462 -16.25 -5.14 21.29
N GLU A 463 -16.35 -6.32 21.90
CA GLU A 463 -16.06 -6.48 23.33
C GLU A 463 -14.59 -6.16 23.66
N LYS A 464 -13.65 -6.63 22.83
CA LYS A 464 -12.23 -6.31 22.99
C LYS A 464 -11.92 -4.84 22.77
N LYS A 465 -12.58 -4.22 21.78
CA LYS A 465 -12.48 -2.77 21.55
C LYS A 465 -12.90 -1.98 22.79
N GLU A 466 -14.00 -2.36 23.44
CA GLU A 466 -14.49 -1.70 24.66
C GLU A 466 -13.56 -1.94 25.86
N GLN A 467 -13.03 -3.18 26.01
CA GLN A 467 -12.08 -3.51 27.08
C GLN A 467 -10.77 -2.72 26.98
N LEU A 468 -10.30 -2.44 25.76
CA LEU A 468 -9.07 -1.69 25.48
C LEU A 468 -9.30 -0.17 25.41
N PHE A 469 -10.48 0.32 25.76
CA PHE A 469 -10.77 1.74 25.76
C PHE A 469 -9.95 2.47 26.84
N GLU A 470 -9.14 3.41 26.39
CA GLU A 470 -8.43 4.35 27.26
C GLU A 470 -9.07 5.74 27.16
N MET A 471 -9.28 6.39 28.30
CA MET A 471 -9.80 7.76 28.39
C MET A 471 -8.68 8.78 28.09
N VAL A 472 -8.19 8.78 26.86
CA VAL A 472 -7.13 9.67 26.36
C VAL A 472 -7.56 10.30 25.03
N SER A 473 -7.17 11.56 24.81
CA SER A 473 -7.44 12.26 23.55
C SER A 473 -6.13 12.71 22.89
N ILE A 474 -5.71 11.98 21.85
CA ILE A 474 -4.55 12.31 21.02
C ILE A 474 -5.03 12.69 19.61
N PRO A 475 -4.46 13.74 18.97
CA PRO A 475 -4.75 14.06 17.58
C PRO A 475 -4.47 12.87 16.64
N ALA A 476 -5.33 12.67 15.65
CA ALA A 476 -5.11 11.65 14.63
C ALA A 476 -3.87 12.00 13.79
N TRP A 477 -2.94 11.07 13.64
CA TRP A 477 -1.69 11.28 12.90
C TRP A 477 -1.39 10.21 11.84
N PHE A 478 -2.24 9.19 11.74
CA PHE A 478 -2.20 8.23 10.65
C PHE A 478 -3.61 7.79 10.32
N THR A 479 -3.76 7.20 9.14
CA THR A 479 -4.94 6.42 8.76
C THR A 479 -4.50 5.00 8.42
N VAL A 480 -5.42 4.04 8.44
CA VAL A 480 -5.11 2.65 8.10
C VAL A 480 -6.07 2.11 7.05
N ASP A 481 -5.61 1.13 6.28
CA ASP A 481 -6.41 0.34 5.36
C ASP A 481 -5.98 -1.14 5.42
N THR A 482 -6.88 -2.04 5.01
CA THR A 482 -6.63 -3.49 4.99
C THR A 482 -6.88 -4.09 3.60
N ARG A 483 -6.81 -3.27 2.55
CA ARG A 483 -7.16 -3.65 1.18
C ARG A 483 -6.25 -4.73 0.59
N LEU A 484 -5.00 -4.77 1.05
CA LEU A 484 -4.00 -5.76 0.65
C LEU A 484 -4.07 -7.05 1.51
N GLY A 485 -5.07 -7.18 2.39
CA GLY A 485 -5.13 -8.27 3.37
C GLY A 485 -4.14 -8.16 4.53
N SER A 486 -3.27 -7.14 4.50
CA SER A 486 -2.34 -6.76 5.57
C SER A 486 -2.68 -5.35 6.07
N LEU A 487 -2.13 -4.95 7.22
CA LEU A 487 -2.39 -3.63 7.81
C LEU A 487 -1.48 -2.57 7.17
N SER A 488 -2.07 -1.72 6.32
CA SER A 488 -1.39 -0.59 5.69
C SER A 488 -1.58 0.67 6.54
N VAL A 489 -0.49 1.35 6.89
CA VAL A 489 -0.52 2.60 7.66
C VAL A 489 -0.09 3.76 6.78
N HIS A 490 -0.92 4.80 6.69
CA HIS A 490 -0.68 5.97 5.86
C HIS A 490 -0.31 7.20 6.69
N LEU A 491 0.74 7.88 6.26
CA LEU A 491 1.20 9.15 6.80
C LEU A 491 1.02 10.26 5.76
N ASP A 492 0.16 11.22 6.08
CA ASP A 492 -0.12 12.40 5.25
C ASP A 492 0.30 13.69 5.98
N THR A 493 1.02 14.57 5.29
CA THR A 493 1.37 15.89 5.81
C THR A 493 0.23 16.90 5.62
N PRO A 494 0.11 17.90 6.52
CA PRO A 494 0.88 18.08 7.76
C PRO A 494 0.35 17.26 8.96
N GLN A 495 -0.79 16.58 8.79
CA GLN A 495 -1.55 15.94 9.88
C GLN A 495 -0.77 14.87 10.64
N CYS A 496 0.13 14.15 9.96
CA CYS A 496 0.94 13.10 10.58
C CYS A 496 1.83 13.61 11.70
N PHE A 497 2.15 14.88 11.70
CA PHE A 497 2.96 15.46 12.74
C PHE A 497 2.14 16.05 13.90
N SER A 498 0.82 15.91 13.92
CA SER A 498 -0.03 16.54 14.96
C SER A 498 0.03 15.87 16.36
N ALA A 499 0.46 14.62 16.44
CA ALA A 499 0.48 13.87 17.70
C ALA A 499 1.81 14.01 18.45
N GLU A 500 1.71 14.46 19.71
CA GLU A 500 2.82 14.56 20.65
C GLU A 500 2.46 13.85 21.95
N MET A 501 3.43 13.14 22.52
CA MET A 501 3.33 12.46 23.81
C MET A 501 4.57 12.77 24.65
N TYR A 502 4.46 12.65 25.97
CA TYR A 502 5.62 12.77 26.84
C TYR A 502 6.48 11.50 26.75
N SER A 503 7.79 11.65 26.87
CA SER A 503 8.74 10.53 26.88
C SER A 503 8.40 9.48 27.94
N ALA A 504 7.88 9.90 29.10
CA ALA A 504 7.42 9.03 30.18
C ALA A 504 6.26 8.10 29.74
N ASP A 505 5.31 8.61 28.95
CA ASP A 505 4.17 7.80 28.46
C ASP A 505 4.58 6.77 27.38
N LEU A 506 5.75 6.99 26.78
CA LEU A 506 6.32 6.13 25.75
C LEU A 506 7.37 5.15 26.30
N ASN A 507 7.70 5.24 27.59
CA ASN A 507 8.76 4.47 28.24
C ASN A 507 10.13 4.63 27.54
N ILE A 508 10.45 5.82 27.05
CA ILE A 508 11.73 6.08 26.37
C ILE A 508 12.83 6.31 27.41
N THR A 509 13.78 5.38 27.47
CA THR A 509 14.93 5.45 28.40
C THR A 509 15.91 6.55 28.00
N GLY A 510 16.45 7.29 28.97
CA GLY A 510 17.51 8.28 28.76
C GLY A 510 17.05 9.69 28.39
N LYS A 511 15.74 9.94 28.31
CA LYS A 511 15.17 11.28 28.13
C LYS A 511 14.51 11.81 29.41
N PRO A 512 14.50 13.14 29.64
CA PRO A 512 13.71 13.73 30.72
C PRO A 512 12.23 13.36 30.56
N GLU A 513 11.52 13.06 31.66
CA GLU A 513 10.10 12.63 31.65
C GLU A 513 9.16 13.62 30.95
N ASP A 514 9.53 14.90 30.96
CA ASP A 514 8.78 16.01 30.39
C ASP A 514 9.12 16.32 28.92
N ASP A 515 10.05 15.58 28.31
CA ASP A 515 10.41 15.76 26.90
C ASP A 515 9.22 15.42 25.99
N LYS A 516 8.96 16.26 24.99
CA LYS A 516 7.85 16.08 24.04
C LYS A 516 8.36 15.31 22.83
N VAL A 517 7.74 14.17 22.60
CA VAL A 517 8.08 13.27 21.50
C VAL A 517 6.98 13.31 20.46
N ASN A 518 7.36 13.55 19.22
CA ASN A 518 6.45 13.49 18.09
C ASN A 518 6.40 12.06 17.53
N LEU A 519 5.21 11.46 17.52
CA LEU A 519 5.06 10.04 17.18
C LEU A 519 5.50 9.74 15.75
N ALA A 520 5.05 10.53 14.76
CA ALA A 520 5.43 10.31 13.36
C ALA A 520 6.92 10.49 13.12
N ARG A 521 7.54 11.54 13.70
CA ARG A 521 8.98 11.78 13.52
C ARG A 521 9.80 10.59 13.99
N GLU A 522 9.57 10.11 15.21
CA GLU A 522 10.35 9.00 15.75
C GLU A 522 10.04 7.70 15.02
N THR A 523 8.79 7.49 14.56
CA THR A 523 8.41 6.31 13.76
C THR A 523 9.15 6.31 12.41
N LEU A 524 9.24 7.45 11.73
CA LEU A 524 9.96 7.59 10.46
C LEU A 524 11.47 7.36 10.64
N LYS A 525 12.07 7.90 11.70
CA LYS A 525 13.48 7.67 12.03
C LYS A 525 13.76 6.21 12.32
N GLY A 526 12.87 5.56 13.07
CA GLY A 526 12.90 4.14 13.37
C GLY A 526 12.89 3.27 12.12
N MET A 527 11.90 3.50 11.26
CA MET A 527 11.70 2.73 10.02
C MET A 527 12.83 2.93 9.01
N LEU A 528 13.39 4.14 8.92
CA LEU A 528 14.48 4.46 7.99
C LEU A 528 15.88 4.39 8.62
N ALA A 529 16.01 3.82 9.82
CA ALA A 529 17.30 3.72 10.53
C ALA A 529 18.34 2.91 9.75
N HIS A 530 17.91 1.80 9.14
CA HIS A 530 18.77 0.94 8.30
C HIS A 530 19.27 1.69 7.05
N TRP A 531 18.35 2.36 6.34
CA TRP A 531 18.67 3.20 5.18
C TRP A 531 19.66 4.31 5.56
N MET A 532 19.44 4.99 6.68
CA MET A 532 20.34 6.03 7.21
C MET A 532 21.74 5.49 7.48
N THR A 533 21.84 4.30 8.06
CA THR A 533 23.12 3.65 8.37
C THR A 533 23.90 3.34 7.09
N LYS A 534 23.25 2.71 6.09
CA LYS A 534 23.88 2.43 4.79
C LYS A 534 24.26 3.71 4.05
N ARG A 535 23.43 4.74 4.08
CA ARG A 535 23.73 6.05 3.47
C ARG A 535 24.96 6.69 4.08
N ARG A 536 25.08 6.69 5.42
CA ARG A 536 26.27 7.21 6.14
C ARG A 536 27.52 6.41 5.83
N GLN A 537 27.45 5.08 5.77
CA GLN A 537 28.60 4.25 5.39
C GLN A 537 29.13 4.63 4.01
N ARG A 538 28.27 4.86 3.02
CA ARG A 538 28.71 5.27 1.67
C ARG A 538 29.28 6.69 1.63
N HIS A 539 28.62 7.66 2.27
CA HIS A 539 29.09 9.05 2.26
C HIS A 539 30.34 9.25 3.13
N GLY A 540 30.48 8.49 4.22
CA GLY A 540 31.70 8.45 5.04
C GLY A 540 32.88 7.80 4.32
N SER A 541 32.62 6.86 3.41
CA SER A 541 33.66 6.25 2.55
C SER A 541 34.17 7.22 1.48
N GLN A 542 33.36 8.17 1.03
CA GLN A 542 33.79 9.20 0.06
C GLN A 542 34.58 10.36 0.69
N ALA A 543 34.58 10.51 2.02
CA ALA A 543 35.31 11.56 2.72
C ALA A 543 36.77 11.19 3.08
N SER A 544 37.24 9.99 2.72
CA SER A 544 38.60 9.51 3.06
C SER A 544 39.42 9.04 1.85
N ALA A 545 39.19 9.65 0.68
CA ALA A 545 40.04 9.49 -0.49
C ALA A 545 40.11 10.81 -1.27
N ASN A 546 40.84 11.77 -0.71
CA ASN A 546 41.56 12.85 -1.41
C ASN A 546 42.25 13.72 -0.35
N GLY A 547 43.33 13.18 0.21
CA GLY A 547 44.34 14.01 0.83
C GLY A 547 45.28 14.46 -0.26
N ASP A 548 45.10 15.68 -0.75
CA ASP A 548 46.21 16.43 -1.35
C ASP A 548 46.06 17.92 -1.04
N VAL A 549 47.12 18.42 -0.40
CA VAL A 549 47.33 19.81 0.00
C VAL A 549 47.93 20.54 -1.19
N LEU A 550 47.40 21.72 -1.56
CA LEU A 550 48.14 22.99 -1.67
C LEU A 550 47.39 24.07 -2.49
N SER A 551 47.30 25.26 -1.85
CA SER A 551 47.59 26.58 -2.42
C SER A 551 46.60 27.29 -3.37
N GLY A 552 45.94 28.33 -2.82
CA GLY A 552 46.23 29.71 -3.24
C GLY A 552 45.24 30.45 -4.16
N LYS A 553 44.62 31.50 -3.57
CA LYS A 553 44.16 32.79 -4.12
C LYS A 553 42.77 32.96 -4.80
N ASP A 554 41.99 33.78 -4.07
CA ASP A 554 41.27 35.00 -4.45
C ASP A 554 39.95 35.00 -5.25
N SER A 555 38.89 35.30 -4.49
CA SER A 555 37.80 36.29 -4.74
C SER A 555 36.90 36.10 -5.97
N THR A 556 35.58 36.08 -5.83
CA THR A 556 34.79 37.30 -5.54
C THR A 556 33.44 37.00 -4.89
N ALA A 557 33.15 37.77 -3.85
CA ALA A 557 31.88 37.80 -3.14
C ALA A 557 30.82 38.59 -3.93
N LYS A 558 29.56 38.12 -3.88
CA LYS A 558 28.38 38.98 -3.77
C LYS A 558 27.44 38.45 -2.68
N SER A 559 27.39 39.25 -1.62
CA SER A 559 26.49 39.15 -0.47
C SER A 559 25.10 39.69 -0.84
N LEU A 560 24.05 39.09 -0.26
CA LEU A 560 22.87 39.79 0.22
C LEU A 560 22.23 39.03 1.40
N ALA A 561 22.45 39.63 2.58
CA ALA A 561 21.80 39.50 3.90
C ALA A 561 20.26 39.35 3.88
N HIS A 562 19.51 38.93 4.92
CA HIS A 562 19.71 38.55 6.34
C HIS A 562 18.37 37.92 6.80
N SER A 563 18.36 36.94 7.70
CA SER A 563 17.66 37.06 9.00
C SER A 563 18.10 35.97 9.98
N ARG A 564 18.62 36.41 11.12
CA ARG A 564 18.99 35.61 12.29
C ARG A 564 17.73 35.21 13.04
N MET A 565 17.60 33.95 13.45
CA MET A 565 16.96 33.58 14.73
C MET A 565 17.60 32.30 15.27
N GLU A 566 17.65 32.26 16.60
CA GLU A 566 18.48 31.51 17.54
C GLU A 566 18.65 30.00 17.27
N VAL A 567 19.90 29.55 17.29
CA VAL A 567 20.31 28.15 17.36
C VAL A 567 20.66 27.88 18.82
N ASP A 568 19.77 27.19 19.54
CA ASP A 568 20.18 26.52 20.78
C ASP A 568 21.05 25.32 20.40
N GLY A 569 22.33 25.41 20.80
CA GLY A 569 23.34 24.40 20.58
C GLY A 569 23.11 23.17 21.44
N ASN A 570 23.14 22.01 20.78
CA ASN A 570 23.68 20.75 21.30
C ASN A 570 23.69 19.72 20.15
N ALA A 571 24.52 19.98 19.13
CA ALA A 571 24.67 19.11 17.96
C ALA A 571 25.96 18.28 17.99
N GLU A 572 26.61 18.14 19.15
CA GLU A 572 27.86 17.38 19.29
C GLU A 572 27.79 16.43 20.49
N ASN A 573 26.93 15.40 20.39
CA ASN A 573 27.08 14.11 21.09
C ASN A 573 25.98 13.12 20.66
N ASP A 574 25.91 12.79 19.37
CA ASP A 574 25.08 11.67 18.89
C ASP A 574 25.96 10.41 18.78
N SER A 575 26.43 9.93 19.94
CA SER A 575 26.98 8.58 20.07
C SER A 575 25.83 7.57 19.99
N VAL A 576 25.67 6.92 18.84
CA VAL A 576 24.81 5.74 18.58
C VAL A 576 23.58 5.65 19.52
N VAL A 577 22.72 6.66 19.49
CA VAL A 577 21.42 6.58 20.16
C VAL A 577 20.49 5.87 19.18
N HIS A 578 20.21 4.59 19.43
CA HIS A 578 19.21 3.86 18.68
C HIS A 578 17.89 4.63 18.70
N PRO A 579 17.18 4.74 17.56
CA PRO A 579 15.89 5.43 17.53
C PRO A 579 14.93 4.72 18.50
N PRO A 580 14.10 5.48 19.24
CA PRO A 580 13.26 4.91 20.31
C PRO A 580 12.23 3.90 19.79
N PHE A 581 11.90 3.94 18.50
CA PHE A 581 10.98 3.01 17.87
C PHE A 581 11.71 2.19 16.80
N GLU A 582 12.28 1.05 17.17
CA GLU A 582 12.94 0.16 16.22
C GLU A 582 11.94 -0.85 15.62
N PHE A 583 11.97 -0.99 14.30
CA PHE A 583 11.21 -1.98 13.55
C PHE A 583 12.00 -3.30 13.46
N SER A 584 11.31 -4.42 13.65
CA SER A 584 11.94 -5.74 13.56
C SER A 584 12.38 -6.05 12.12
N SER A 585 13.59 -6.62 11.98
CA SER A 585 14.06 -7.17 10.70
C SER A 585 13.52 -8.59 10.43
N GLY A 586 12.86 -9.23 11.41
CA GLY A 586 12.26 -10.56 11.24
C GLY A 586 10.99 -10.54 10.38
N SER A 587 10.21 -9.47 10.48
CA SER A 587 8.97 -9.25 9.71
C SER A 587 8.99 -7.83 9.13
N PRO A 588 9.90 -7.55 8.17
CA PRO A 588 10.19 -6.18 7.77
C PRO A 588 9.02 -5.57 7.00
N PRO A 589 8.53 -4.37 7.39
CA PRO A 589 7.47 -3.70 6.66
C PRO A 589 7.89 -3.29 5.24
N SER A 590 6.91 -3.34 4.35
CA SER A 590 7.00 -2.79 3.00
C SER A 590 6.71 -1.30 3.02
N ILE A 591 7.55 -0.48 2.40
CA ILE A 591 7.29 0.94 2.19
C ILE A 591 6.68 1.13 0.81
N ILE A 592 5.59 1.88 0.74
CA ILE A 592 4.94 2.32 -0.48
C ILE A 592 4.95 3.84 -0.50
N THR A 593 5.61 4.41 -1.50
CA THR A 593 5.70 5.87 -1.65
C THR A 593 5.99 6.26 -3.10
N GLU A 594 5.91 7.55 -3.37
CA GLU A 594 6.37 8.18 -4.62
C GLU A 594 7.17 9.44 -4.26
N GLY A 595 8.25 9.70 -4.97
CA GLY A 595 9.02 10.95 -4.81
C GLY A 595 8.67 11.99 -5.87
N SER A 596 9.59 12.91 -6.14
CA SER A 596 9.35 14.04 -7.04
C SER A 596 9.31 13.68 -8.52
N GLN A 597 10.06 12.64 -8.92
CA GLN A 597 10.27 12.22 -10.31
C GLN A 597 10.17 10.70 -10.40
N GLY A 598 8.96 10.17 -10.33
CA GLY A 598 8.71 8.74 -10.38
C GLY A 598 7.26 8.45 -10.04
N GLY A 599 6.71 7.37 -10.60
CA GLY A 599 5.44 6.85 -10.11
C GLY A 599 5.65 6.04 -8.81
N PRO A 600 4.56 5.59 -8.17
CA PRO A 600 4.63 4.86 -6.92
C PRO A 600 5.43 3.56 -7.07
N TRP A 601 6.13 3.20 -5.99
CA TRP A 601 6.94 2.00 -5.85
C TRP A 601 6.71 1.35 -4.48
N ARG A 602 7.04 0.05 -4.39
CA ARG A 602 7.01 -0.76 -3.17
C ARG A 602 8.33 -1.49 -2.99
N LYS A 603 8.91 -1.44 -1.79
CA LYS A 603 10.09 -2.23 -1.36
C LYS A 603 10.08 -2.46 0.15
N LYS A 604 10.73 -3.51 0.63
CA LYS A 604 10.98 -3.66 2.08
C LYS A 604 11.98 -2.63 2.58
N PHE A 605 11.81 -2.18 3.82
CA PHE A 605 12.75 -1.20 4.39
C PHE A 605 14.20 -1.75 4.46
N THR A 606 14.36 -3.09 4.56
CA THR A 606 15.66 -3.79 4.58
C THR A 606 16.38 -3.78 3.24
N GLU A 607 15.63 -3.68 2.13
CA GLU A 607 16.14 -3.67 0.75
C GLU A 607 16.68 -2.29 0.35
N LEU A 608 16.27 -1.23 1.06
CA LEU A 608 16.80 0.11 0.83
C LEU A 608 18.31 0.12 1.06
N ASP A 609 19.05 0.68 0.12
CA ASP A 609 20.51 0.57 0.08
C ASP A 609 21.25 1.89 0.37
N GLY A 610 20.49 2.98 0.56
CA GLY A 610 21.00 4.30 0.90
C GLY A 610 21.18 5.21 -0.31
N THR A 611 20.94 4.71 -1.54
CA THR A 611 21.06 5.49 -2.78
C THR A 611 19.84 6.34 -3.09
N GLU A 612 18.70 6.01 -2.48
CA GLU A 612 17.44 6.68 -2.72
C GLU A 612 17.52 8.17 -2.38
N ASP A 613 16.93 9.02 -3.22
CA ASP A 613 17.01 10.47 -3.11
C ASP A 613 15.61 11.15 -3.13
N GLU A 614 15.56 12.45 -3.41
CA GLU A 614 14.33 13.25 -3.52
C GLU A 614 13.40 12.82 -4.67
N LYS A 615 13.88 12.00 -5.60
CA LYS A 615 13.08 11.39 -6.67
C LYS A 615 12.31 10.18 -6.18
N ASP A 616 12.82 9.50 -5.15
CA ASP A 616 12.23 8.29 -4.58
C ASP A 616 11.34 8.59 -3.36
N PHE A 617 11.76 9.52 -2.50
CA PHE A 617 11.03 9.89 -1.28
C PHE A 617 10.35 11.26 -1.36
N PRO A 618 9.22 11.46 -0.66
CA PRO A 618 8.64 12.78 -0.46
C PRO A 618 9.60 13.68 0.32
N TRP A 619 9.70 14.94 -0.09
CA TRP A 619 10.61 15.91 0.52
C TRP A 619 10.46 16.01 2.05
N TRP A 620 9.21 16.02 2.54
CA TRP A 620 8.92 16.14 3.96
C TRP A 620 9.45 14.95 4.80
N VAL A 621 9.56 13.76 4.20
CA VAL A 621 10.14 12.58 4.85
C VAL A 621 11.65 12.77 4.99
N LEU A 622 12.30 13.21 3.91
CA LEU A 622 13.74 13.47 3.90
C LEU A 622 14.11 14.60 4.86
N ASP A 623 13.38 15.71 4.86
CA ASP A 623 13.62 16.84 5.78
C ASP A 623 13.43 16.43 7.25
N CYS A 624 12.43 15.59 7.54
CA CYS A 624 12.19 15.02 8.86
C CYS A 624 13.32 14.11 9.35
N VAL A 625 13.81 13.22 8.49
CA VAL A 625 14.80 12.20 8.88
C VAL A 625 16.23 12.74 8.83
N LEU A 626 16.58 13.54 7.82
CA LEU A 626 17.94 14.06 7.61
C LEU A 626 18.20 15.35 8.37
N SER A 627 17.25 16.28 8.38
CA SER A 627 17.42 17.62 8.96
C SER A 627 16.71 17.80 10.29
N ASN A 628 15.97 16.78 10.76
CA ASN A 628 15.16 16.84 11.99
C ASN A 628 14.13 17.99 11.98
N ARG A 629 13.77 18.49 10.79
CA ARG A 629 12.82 19.58 10.57
C ARG A 629 11.46 19.02 10.24
N ILE A 630 10.42 19.65 10.76
CA ILE A 630 9.05 19.19 10.57
C ILE A 630 8.25 20.36 9.99
N PRO A 631 7.37 20.13 8.98
CA PRO A 631 6.55 21.18 8.43
C PRO A 631 5.81 21.97 9.52
N PRO A 632 5.64 23.29 9.34
CA PRO A 632 4.95 24.13 10.31
C PRO A 632 3.53 23.61 10.51
N ARG A 633 3.17 23.41 11.78
CA ARG A 633 1.88 22.87 12.19
C ARG A 633 1.03 23.99 12.74
N GLU A 634 -0.28 23.88 12.57
CA GLU A 634 -1.21 24.60 13.43
C GLU A 634 -1.07 24.04 14.84
N ASN A 635 -0.22 24.68 15.65
CA ASN A 635 -0.10 24.38 17.07
C ASN A 635 -1.42 24.76 17.74
N ALA A 636 -2.34 23.81 17.79
CA ALA A 636 -3.65 24.02 18.36
C ALA A 636 -3.53 24.06 19.89
N LYS A 637 -3.07 25.20 20.42
CA LYS A 637 -3.09 25.48 21.86
C LYS A 637 -4.52 25.35 22.36
N CYS A 638 -4.70 24.81 23.56
CA CYS A 638 -5.97 24.83 24.25
C CYS A 638 -6.06 26.14 25.03
N SER A 639 -7.12 26.91 24.78
CA SER A 639 -7.44 28.07 25.60
C SER A 639 -8.37 27.66 26.75
N PHE A 640 -8.12 28.17 27.94
CA PHE A 640 -8.88 27.82 29.13
C PHE A 640 -8.85 28.92 30.20
N TYR A 641 -9.85 28.89 31.08
CA TYR A 641 -9.98 29.76 32.24
C TYR A 641 -9.73 28.97 33.53
N ILE A 642 -9.18 29.64 34.55
CA ILE A 642 -8.98 29.08 35.89
C ILE A 642 -9.71 29.97 36.90
N HIS A 643 -10.70 29.42 37.60
CA HIS A 643 -11.50 30.13 38.61
C HIS A 643 -11.47 29.45 39.98
N PRO A 644 -11.55 30.19 41.09
CA PRO A 644 -11.73 29.57 42.41
C PRO A 644 -13.13 28.93 42.51
N CYS A 645 -13.25 27.80 43.20
CA CYS A 645 -14.56 27.24 43.57
C CYS A 645 -15.30 28.17 44.55
N GLU A 646 -16.62 28.25 44.41
CA GLU A 646 -17.51 29.01 45.32
C GLU A 646 -17.25 28.61 46.78
N GLY A 647 -16.86 29.58 47.61
CA GLY A 647 -16.52 29.38 49.03
C GLY A 647 -15.02 29.37 49.38
N THR A 648 -14.11 29.53 48.41
CA THR A 648 -12.66 29.57 48.67
C THR A 648 -12.16 31.02 48.81
N SER A 649 -11.55 31.38 49.94
CA SER A 649 -11.07 32.74 50.25
C SER A 649 -9.72 33.12 49.63
N VAL A 650 -9.14 32.26 48.79
CA VAL A 650 -7.79 32.43 48.21
C VAL A 650 -7.93 32.70 46.71
N GLN A 651 -7.46 33.87 46.25
CA GLN A 651 -7.49 34.27 44.85
C GLN A 651 -6.10 34.12 44.20
N ILE A 652 -6.06 33.66 42.95
CA ILE A 652 -4.87 33.68 42.09
C ILE A 652 -4.71 35.09 41.48
N LEU A 653 -3.47 35.56 41.38
CA LEU A 653 -3.12 36.92 40.94
C LEU A 653 -3.50 37.25 39.47
N THR A 654 -3.68 36.23 38.62
CA THR A 654 -3.99 36.38 37.17
C THR A 654 -5.32 35.70 36.82
N GLN A 655 -6.42 36.47 36.83
CA GLN A 655 -7.75 36.03 36.39
C GLN A 655 -7.96 36.26 34.88
N GLY A 656 -7.08 35.69 34.04
CA GLY A 656 -7.11 35.88 32.58
C GLY A 656 -7.33 34.58 31.79
N LYS A 657 -7.67 34.72 30.50
CA LYS A 657 -7.69 33.60 29.55
C LYS A 657 -6.25 33.07 29.37
N LEU A 658 -6.02 31.82 29.72
CA LEU A 658 -4.74 31.15 29.55
C LEU A 658 -4.73 30.31 28.27
N SER A 659 -3.53 30.09 27.72
CA SER A 659 -3.33 29.27 26.54
C SER A 659 -2.12 28.37 26.73
N ALA A 660 -2.31 27.06 26.59
CA ALA A 660 -1.25 26.08 26.77
C ALA A 660 -1.32 24.97 25.70
N PRO A 661 -0.25 24.19 25.50
CA PRO A 661 -0.28 23.02 24.63
C PRO A 661 -1.39 22.04 25.04
N ARG A 662 -2.07 21.43 24.08
CA ARG A 662 -3.12 20.41 24.30
C ARG A 662 -2.66 19.22 25.16
N ILE A 663 -1.39 18.86 25.05
CA ILE A 663 -0.76 17.78 25.82
C ILE A 663 -0.51 18.14 27.30
N LEU A 664 -0.57 19.43 27.69
CA LEU A 664 -0.25 19.85 29.06
C LEU A 664 -1.08 19.06 30.08
N ARG A 665 -0.41 18.41 31.02
CA ARG A 665 -1.06 17.64 32.10
C ARG A 665 -1.62 18.54 33.20
N ILE A 666 -2.67 18.08 33.86
CA ILE A 666 -3.31 18.79 34.97
C ILE A 666 -2.33 19.02 36.13
N HIS A 667 -1.36 18.14 36.39
CA HIS A 667 -0.34 18.40 37.42
C HIS A 667 0.44 19.70 37.19
N LYS A 668 0.68 20.11 35.92
CA LYS A 668 1.33 21.39 35.61
C LYS A 668 0.41 22.57 35.86
N VAL A 669 -0.89 22.40 35.65
CA VAL A 669 -1.90 23.39 36.03
C VAL A 669 -1.97 23.53 37.55
N VAL A 670 -1.90 22.43 38.29
CA VAL A 670 -1.81 22.43 39.77
C VAL A 670 -0.58 23.21 40.23
N ASN A 671 0.60 22.92 39.67
CA ASN A 671 1.84 23.64 40.02
C ASN A 671 1.74 25.14 39.69
N TYR A 672 1.17 25.50 38.53
CA TYR A 672 0.93 26.89 38.16
C TYR A 672 0.03 27.60 39.18
N VAL A 673 -1.04 26.95 39.62
CA VAL A 673 -1.95 27.48 40.65
C VAL A 673 -1.20 27.68 41.97
N ILE A 674 -0.42 26.68 42.43
CA ILE A 674 0.36 26.78 43.68
C ILE A 674 1.39 27.92 43.62
N GLU A 675 2.08 28.10 42.49
CA GLU A 675 3.07 29.17 42.32
C GLU A 675 2.45 30.57 42.24
N LYS A 676 1.24 30.69 41.69
CA LYS A 676 0.52 31.96 41.51
C LYS A 676 -0.51 32.25 42.61
N MET A 677 -0.67 31.34 43.56
CA MET A 677 -1.45 31.56 44.77
C MET A 677 -0.71 32.52 45.70
N VAL A 678 -1.37 33.61 46.07
CA VAL A 678 -0.91 34.47 47.16
C VAL A 678 -1.34 33.82 48.47
N LEU A 679 -0.40 33.17 49.15
CA LEU A 679 -0.55 32.75 50.54
C LEU A 679 -0.34 33.98 51.43
N ASP A 680 -1.41 34.71 51.74
CA ASP A 680 -1.35 35.75 52.76
C ASP A 680 -1.09 35.14 54.15
N LYS A 681 -0.11 35.69 54.88
CA LYS A 681 -0.03 35.66 56.36
C LYS A 681 0.81 36.84 56.89
N PRO A 682 0.54 37.41 58.09
CA PRO A 682 -0.59 37.22 59.02
C PRO A 682 -1.34 38.54 59.34
N ILE A 683 -2.53 38.46 59.96
CA ILE A 683 -3.22 39.60 60.59
C ILE A 683 -2.81 39.70 62.07
N ASP A 684 -2.55 40.92 62.50
CA ASP A 684 -1.89 41.41 63.71
C ASP A 684 -2.54 41.10 65.07
N THR A 685 -1.74 41.20 66.15
CA THR A 685 -2.15 41.91 67.37
C THR A 685 -0.96 42.63 68.04
N ALA A 686 -1.02 43.97 68.00
CA ALA A 686 -0.78 44.96 69.06
C ALA A 686 0.56 44.99 69.85
N ASN A 687 1.35 46.07 69.71
CA ASN A 687 1.37 47.22 70.66
C ASN A 687 2.61 48.13 70.53
N THR A 688 2.31 49.44 70.44
CA THR A 688 2.96 50.64 71.04
C THR A 688 4.47 50.92 70.97
N ASP A 689 4.73 52.15 70.48
CA ASP A 689 5.64 53.20 70.99
C ASP A 689 7.09 53.35 70.50
N GLY A 690 7.36 54.61 70.11
CA GLY A 690 8.66 55.30 70.14
C GLY A 690 9.47 55.22 68.85
N SER A 691 9.64 56.26 68.01
CA SER A 691 10.24 57.59 68.20
C SER A 691 11.48 57.74 67.28
N PHE A 692 11.62 58.91 66.66
CA PHE A 692 12.80 59.50 65.96
C PHE A 692 13.25 58.98 64.57
N ALA A 693 12.79 59.69 63.53
CA ALA A 693 13.49 60.55 62.54
C ALA A 693 15.02 60.39 62.22
N PRO A 694 15.58 61.05 61.18
CA PRO A 694 15.70 60.53 59.80
C PRO A 694 17.14 60.67 59.21
N GLY A 695 17.45 60.03 58.08
CA GLY A 695 18.65 60.34 57.28
C GLY A 695 18.85 59.37 56.11
N LEU A 696 18.65 59.78 54.86
CA LEU A 696 19.60 60.44 53.93
C LEU A 696 20.67 59.50 53.33
N GLY A 697 20.47 59.19 52.04
CA GLY A 697 21.47 59.44 50.99
C GLY A 697 22.47 58.33 50.60
N GLY A 698 22.61 58.13 49.28
CA GLY A 698 23.84 57.64 48.62
C GLY A 698 23.79 56.20 48.12
N GLN A 699 23.52 55.95 46.83
CA GLN A 699 24.51 55.79 45.74
C GLN A 699 25.54 54.67 45.98
N LEU A 700 25.41 53.54 45.27
CA LEU A 700 26.01 53.23 43.96
C LEU A 700 27.53 52.93 44.02
N GLN A 701 27.92 51.67 43.81
CA GLN A 701 28.74 51.15 42.69
C GLN A 701 29.49 49.84 43.04
N HIS A 702 29.45 48.89 42.08
CA HIS A 702 30.52 48.04 41.50
C HIS A 702 31.58 47.42 42.46
N SER A 703 32.07 46.18 42.33
CA SER A 703 32.10 45.20 41.24
C SER A 703 32.84 43.92 41.71
N ALA A 704 32.42 42.78 41.15
CA ALA A 704 33.25 41.71 40.59
C ALA A 704 34.17 40.80 41.46
N ILE A 705 33.86 39.48 41.35
CA ILE A 705 34.76 38.29 41.21
C ILE A 705 35.60 37.90 42.45
N GLY A 706 35.64 36.67 42.96
CA GLY A 706 35.12 35.36 42.56
C GLY A 706 35.60 34.27 43.55
N ASP A 707 35.11 33.04 43.33
CA ASP A 707 35.53 31.72 43.85
C ASP A 707 35.14 31.19 45.25
N GLY A 708 34.57 29.97 45.23
CA GLY A 708 35.06 28.89 46.10
C GLY A 708 34.18 28.36 47.25
N SER A 709 33.22 27.48 46.93
CA SER A 709 32.82 26.27 47.69
C SER A 709 32.21 26.35 49.11
N PHE A 710 30.91 26.00 49.16
CA PHE A 710 30.19 25.20 50.16
C PHE A 710 30.65 25.19 51.64
N ARG A 711 29.84 25.84 52.50
CA ARG A 711 29.34 25.20 53.74
C ARG A 711 27.86 25.52 53.98
N SER A 712 27.10 24.43 54.00
CA SER A 712 25.74 24.24 54.52
C SER A 712 25.38 25.12 55.72
N GLY A 713 24.20 25.78 55.68
CA GLY A 713 23.70 26.46 56.87
C GLY A 713 22.46 27.34 56.75
N LEU A 714 21.51 27.10 55.85
CA LEU A 714 20.16 27.67 56.02
C LEU A 714 19.08 26.60 55.85
N LYS A 715 18.48 26.24 56.99
CA LYS A 715 17.26 25.45 57.10
C LYS A 715 16.21 26.03 56.15
N HIS A 716 15.91 25.32 55.08
CA HIS A 716 14.74 25.56 54.26
C HIS A 716 13.52 25.32 55.16
N ARG A 717 12.87 26.40 55.62
CA ARG A 717 11.57 26.33 56.28
C ARG A 717 10.65 25.54 55.32
N SER A 718 10.28 24.33 55.70
CA SER A 718 9.26 23.52 55.04
C SER A 718 7.92 24.26 55.16
N LYS A 719 7.67 25.22 54.26
CA LYS A 719 6.32 25.73 54.01
C LYS A 719 5.52 24.54 53.50
N LEU A 720 4.53 24.08 54.27
CA LEU A 720 3.50 23.15 53.82
C LEU A 720 3.00 23.61 52.45
N ARG A 721 3.29 22.84 51.39
CA ARG A 721 2.71 23.10 50.07
C ARG A 721 1.20 22.86 50.22
N PRO A 722 0.34 23.84 49.93
CA PRO A 722 -1.10 23.60 49.93
C PRO A 722 -1.41 22.51 48.89
N SER A 723 -2.22 21.52 49.27
CA SER A 723 -2.73 20.55 48.32
C SER A 723 -3.84 21.22 47.52
N VAL A 724 -3.74 21.22 46.19
CA VAL A 724 -4.70 21.88 45.30
C VAL A 724 -5.33 20.83 44.39
N GLU A 725 -6.65 20.85 44.33
CA GLU A 725 -7.40 20.06 43.35
C GLU A 725 -7.94 20.96 42.24
N ILE A 726 -7.90 20.44 41.02
CA ILE A 726 -8.53 21.05 39.85
C ILE A 726 -9.79 20.25 39.50
N LEU A 727 -10.87 20.97 39.24
CA LEU A 727 -12.18 20.45 38.89
C LEU A 727 -12.61 20.99 37.52
N CYS A 728 -13.41 20.22 36.79
CA CYS A 728 -14.13 20.67 35.60
C CYS A 728 -15.53 20.07 35.65
N ASN A 729 -16.58 20.88 35.42
CA ASN A 729 -17.98 20.45 35.56
C ASN A 729 -18.26 19.73 36.91
N ASN A 730 -17.69 20.24 38.01
CA ASN A 730 -17.75 19.67 39.38
C ASN A 730 -17.13 18.27 39.56
N GLN A 731 -16.39 17.75 38.58
CA GLN A 731 -15.62 16.53 38.69
C GLN A 731 -14.16 16.84 38.99
N VAL A 732 -13.56 16.16 39.98
CA VAL A 732 -12.12 16.25 40.28
C VAL A 732 -11.33 15.58 39.14
N LEU A 733 -10.34 16.29 38.60
CA LEU A 733 -9.51 15.82 37.50
C LEU A 733 -8.29 15.05 38.01
N SER A 734 -7.93 13.96 37.33
CA SER A 734 -6.67 13.27 37.61
C SER A 734 -5.47 14.13 37.19
N PRO A 735 -4.38 14.19 37.99
CA PRO A 735 -3.16 14.94 37.66
C PRO A 735 -2.52 14.53 36.32
N ASP A 736 -2.73 13.29 35.88
CA ASP A 736 -2.15 12.74 34.66
C ASP A 736 -2.94 13.07 33.38
N MET A 737 -4.20 13.51 33.52
CA MET A 737 -5.01 13.90 32.37
C MET A 737 -4.41 15.11 31.65
N SER A 738 -4.46 15.09 30.32
CA SER A 738 -4.09 16.24 29.49
C SER A 738 -5.26 17.20 29.28
N LEU A 739 -4.99 18.48 29.00
CA LEU A 739 -6.03 19.46 28.65
C LEU A 739 -6.90 18.99 27.47
N ALA A 740 -6.32 18.30 26.49
CA ALA A 740 -7.08 17.70 25.39
C ALA A 740 -8.08 16.65 25.86
N THR A 741 -7.66 15.77 26.77
CA THR A 741 -8.50 14.70 27.35
C THR A 741 -9.64 15.30 28.16
N VAL A 742 -9.34 16.30 28.99
CA VAL A 742 -10.36 17.02 29.77
C VAL A 742 -11.37 17.70 28.84
N ARG A 743 -10.90 18.37 27.78
CA ARG A 743 -11.78 19.02 26.81
C ARG A 743 -12.68 18.01 26.08
N ALA A 744 -12.14 16.88 25.67
CA ALA A 744 -12.85 15.86 24.89
C ALA A 744 -13.89 15.08 25.72
N TYR A 745 -13.54 14.68 26.95
CA TYR A 745 -14.37 13.75 27.73
C TYR A 745 -15.08 14.35 28.94
N VAL A 746 -14.57 15.44 29.52
CA VAL A 746 -15.16 16.05 30.74
C VAL A 746 -15.93 17.32 30.41
N TRP A 747 -15.32 18.24 29.64
CA TRP A 747 -15.92 19.53 29.31
C TRP A 747 -17.12 19.40 28.35
N LYS A 748 -16.92 18.70 27.22
CA LYS A 748 -17.93 18.42 26.17
C LYS A 748 -18.70 19.64 25.62
N LYS A 749 -18.24 20.86 25.87
CA LYS A 749 -18.83 22.11 25.36
C LYS A 749 -17.95 22.74 24.27
N PRO A 750 -18.53 23.47 23.30
CA PRO A 750 -17.78 24.12 22.23
C PRO A 750 -16.95 25.31 22.73
N GLU A 751 -17.32 25.88 23.87
CA GLU A 751 -16.70 27.03 24.52
C GLU A 751 -15.25 26.75 24.98
N ASP A 752 -14.56 27.80 25.40
CA ASP A 752 -13.25 27.68 26.06
C ASP A 752 -13.38 26.84 27.33
N LEU A 753 -12.36 26.03 27.61
CA LEU A 753 -12.38 25.12 28.76
C LEU A 753 -12.38 25.93 30.07
N VAL A 754 -13.25 25.60 31.02
CA VAL A 754 -13.25 26.23 32.35
C VAL A 754 -12.80 25.21 33.39
N LEU A 755 -11.74 25.55 34.12
CA LEU A 755 -11.20 24.77 35.23
C LEU A 755 -11.42 25.54 36.53
N ASN A 756 -11.91 24.85 37.54
CA ASN A 756 -12.09 25.40 38.89
C ASN A 756 -11.03 24.81 39.81
N TYR A 757 -10.49 25.58 40.77
CA TYR A 757 -9.55 25.05 41.77
C TYR A 757 -10.08 25.23 43.18
N ARG A 758 -9.69 24.30 44.06
CA ARG A 758 -9.92 24.38 45.51
C ARG A 758 -8.67 23.99 46.28
N VAL A 759 -8.43 24.66 47.41
CA VAL A 759 -7.33 24.34 48.33
C VAL A 759 -7.83 23.34 49.36
N ILE A 760 -7.14 22.22 49.48
CA ILE A 760 -7.35 21.25 50.56
C ILE A 760 -6.33 21.55 51.64
N GLN A 761 -6.80 21.84 52.85
CA GLN A 761 -5.94 21.83 54.03
C GLN A 761 -5.54 20.38 54.28
N GLY A 762 -4.24 20.09 54.15
CA GLY A 762 -3.70 18.76 54.42
C GLY A 762 -4.08 18.30 55.83
N LYS A 763 -4.51 17.05 55.95
CA LYS A 763 -4.61 16.37 57.24
C LYS A 763 -3.22 16.16 57.83
#